data_AF-A0A932YBB4-F1
#
_entry.id   AF-A0A932YBB4-F1
#
_cell.length_a   1.000
_cell.length_b   1.000
_cell.length_c   1.000
_cell.angle_alpha   90.00
_cell.angle_beta   90.00
_cell.angle_gamma   90.00
#
_symmetry.space_group_name_H-M   'P 1'
#
loop_
_entity.id
_entity.type
_entity.pdbx_description
1 polymer ?
#
loop_
_entity_poly.entity_id
_entity_poly.type
_entity_poly.pdbx_seq_one_letter_code
_entity_poly.pdbx_strand_id
1 'polypeptide(L)'
;MSNISSDPGDLYLASLDQGQVPQFLRQGFVRQPLGKAAIGSLEELQNTVRSAYDKGIPIIARGSGSSGFGQVLPRSRALILDLAFLNRILEFNPDEKTVRVETGVRWSDLDRYLENEGFAIGSYPSSYYTSIGGWIATGGLGLCAYKFGHIKNQILEIQALDSRGQIHRLARGDEEFDAFFSSEGQTGVLYSVTLKVRPKPQGTFPTLISFDETARAMDFIHKLTATDLDIVDLTYLSREKITHMEHNLRQKMVKKGSPLAEPHFKVKDSVFALFESAAELKKYEQLLADLNLDLDRGKRFSAGESPLNPVEAKPLSSLRILSPQCGERMVLGSGGKGDSPALNLYNRGARLNRSAASLVWFERFYPMKGKGAENFYLGNEVLIGLKHAAPYVERLRRIARGRKVHDLAMEAHIIKEGASCLFLAYYPVARNTQRLFSSLAAAVEFDFAALKFDGKIYPIGIYKTPFLNTRFRAETIALIKKVKMKFDPKNLFNPGKFFSWGSGLPWPSGLVWNLLTKFAGLGMRLLALTAPVLDSVLGPFLRRPEQKILNAIAHDPVARAAFECVQCGFCIPICPAYLATRDEKTTARGKLMLYAAKDLAPAGHFKFSPLDAKMLQMCMHCAGCTKVCQSEIDLVPAWHRLETGLVETFGQPREEIKEFVKSVEDNPEYHRLLREGAIVKEAPRKLPAGVSGL
;
A
#
# COMPACT_ATOMS: atom_id res chain seq x y z
N MET A 1 -4.44 -12.86 -30.58
CA MET A 1 -4.55 -12.12 -29.30
C MET A 1 -4.21 -13.07 -28.14
N SER A 2 -2.93 -13.46 -27.99
CA SER A 2 -2.48 -14.43 -26.97
C SER A 2 -2.39 -13.86 -25.55
N ASN A 3 -2.60 -12.55 -25.37
CA ASN A 3 -2.38 -11.85 -24.10
C ASN A 3 -3.67 -11.48 -23.36
N ILE A 4 -4.83 -11.96 -23.83
CA ILE A 4 -6.14 -11.68 -23.21
C ILE A 4 -6.66 -12.94 -22.53
N SER A 5 -6.82 -12.87 -21.22
CA SER A 5 -7.44 -13.91 -20.39
C SER A 5 -8.93 -13.65 -20.25
N SER A 6 -9.74 -14.69 -20.43
CA SER A 6 -11.16 -14.75 -20.08
C SER A 6 -11.45 -15.77 -18.99
N ASP A 7 -10.41 -16.30 -18.35
CA ASP A 7 -10.51 -17.34 -17.32
C ASP A 7 -11.21 -16.80 -16.06
N PRO A 8 -12.28 -17.45 -15.55
CA PRO A 8 -13.03 -16.93 -14.41
C PRO A 8 -12.20 -16.65 -13.15
N GLY A 9 -11.20 -17.48 -12.84
CA GLY A 9 -10.32 -17.30 -11.68
C GLY A 9 -9.45 -16.06 -11.83
N ASP A 10 -8.83 -15.88 -12.99
CA ASP A 10 -8.02 -14.70 -13.28
C ASP A 10 -8.86 -13.41 -13.34
N LEU A 11 -10.08 -13.46 -13.90
CA LEU A 11 -11.00 -12.32 -13.91
C LEU A 11 -11.50 -11.98 -12.51
N TYR A 12 -11.71 -12.97 -11.65
CA TYR A 12 -12.03 -12.73 -10.25
C TYR A 12 -10.89 -11.98 -9.55
N LEU A 13 -9.64 -12.42 -9.70
CA LEU A 13 -8.47 -11.75 -9.13
C LEU A 13 -8.26 -10.34 -9.71
N ALA A 14 -8.53 -10.15 -11.00
CA ALA A 14 -8.49 -8.84 -11.64
C ALA A 14 -9.57 -7.87 -11.11
N SER A 15 -10.64 -8.40 -10.51
CA SER A 15 -11.72 -7.64 -9.86
C SER A 15 -11.47 -7.30 -8.38
N LEU A 16 -10.26 -7.55 -7.88
CA LEU A 16 -9.85 -7.25 -6.51
C LEU A 16 -8.94 -6.01 -6.44
N ASP A 17 -9.08 -5.29 -5.34
CA ASP A 17 -8.19 -4.22 -4.86
C ASP A 17 -7.88 -4.42 -3.36
N GLN A 18 -7.14 -3.50 -2.75
CA GLN A 18 -6.82 -3.59 -1.32
C GLN A 18 -8.03 -3.20 -0.44
N GLY A 19 -8.88 -2.28 -0.93
CA GLY A 19 -10.08 -1.83 -0.24
C GLY A 19 -11.18 -2.88 -0.26
N GLN A 20 -11.17 -3.84 0.66
CA GLN A 20 -12.13 -4.96 0.67
C GLN A 20 -13.59 -4.47 0.72
N VAL A 21 -14.38 -4.89 -0.27
CA VAL A 21 -15.84 -4.75 -0.27
C VAL A 21 -16.43 -5.90 0.57
N PRO A 22 -17.27 -5.63 1.58
CA PRO A 22 -17.96 -6.69 2.31
C PRO A 22 -18.66 -7.67 1.37
N GLN A 23 -18.47 -8.97 1.59
CA GLN A 23 -18.87 -10.00 0.63
C GLN A 23 -20.36 -9.95 0.26
N PHE A 24 -21.23 -9.64 1.22
CA PHE A 24 -22.68 -9.51 0.98
C PHE A 24 -23.05 -8.32 0.08
N LEU A 25 -22.18 -7.32 -0.08
CA LEU A 25 -22.36 -6.20 -1.01
C LEU A 25 -21.68 -6.45 -2.36
N ARG A 26 -20.73 -7.39 -2.42
CA ARG A 26 -19.85 -7.56 -3.59
C ARG A 26 -20.61 -7.82 -4.89
N GLN A 27 -21.63 -8.69 -4.89
CA GLN A 27 -22.36 -9.06 -6.12
C GLN A 27 -23.11 -7.87 -6.77
N GLY A 28 -23.59 -6.91 -5.96
CA GLY A 28 -24.21 -5.67 -6.46
C GLY A 28 -23.19 -4.55 -6.74
N PHE A 29 -22.04 -4.60 -6.07
CA PHE A 29 -21.04 -3.52 -6.06
C PHE A 29 -19.86 -3.73 -7.01
N VAL A 30 -19.49 -4.97 -7.34
CA VAL A 30 -18.38 -5.29 -8.24
C VAL A 30 -18.91 -6.15 -9.38
N ARG A 31 -18.71 -5.69 -10.61
CA ARG A 31 -19.09 -6.44 -11.82
C ARG A 31 -17.95 -7.33 -12.26
N GLN A 32 -18.26 -8.52 -12.77
CA GLN A 32 -17.22 -9.37 -13.35
C GLN A 32 -16.64 -8.68 -14.60
N PRO A 33 -15.30 -8.59 -14.73
CA PRO A 33 -14.66 -8.11 -15.95
C PRO A 33 -15.06 -8.94 -17.19
N LEU A 34 -14.93 -8.33 -18.36
CA LEU A 34 -15.07 -9.02 -19.65
C LEU A 34 -13.83 -9.86 -19.98
N GLY A 35 -12.66 -9.34 -19.63
CA GLY A 35 -11.35 -9.94 -19.92
C GLY A 35 -10.24 -9.21 -19.17
N LYS A 36 -9.04 -9.78 -19.16
CA LYS A 36 -7.80 -9.15 -18.69
C LYS A 36 -6.74 -9.21 -19.78
N ALA A 37 -6.26 -8.07 -20.25
CA ALA A 37 -5.19 -7.98 -21.23
C ALA A 37 -3.87 -7.63 -20.54
N ALA A 38 -2.86 -8.49 -20.63
CA ALA A 38 -1.50 -8.21 -20.16
C ALA A 38 -0.73 -7.46 -21.25
N ILE A 39 -0.34 -6.22 -20.94
CA ILE A 39 0.23 -5.28 -21.92
C ILE A 39 1.73 -5.14 -21.70
N GLY A 40 2.53 -5.59 -22.67
CA GLY A 40 4.00 -5.55 -22.62
C GLY A 40 4.66 -4.51 -23.53
N SER A 41 3.89 -3.78 -24.35
CA SER A 41 4.44 -2.74 -25.22
C SER A 41 3.44 -1.61 -25.49
N LEU A 42 3.94 -0.46 -25.97
CA LEU A 42 3.12 0.65 -26.43
C LEU A 42 2.18 0.25 -27.59
N GLU A 43 2.67 -0.58 -28.50
CA GLU A 43 1.88 -1.06 -29.64
C GLU A 43 0.71 -1.93 -29.18
N GLU A 44 0.97 -2.89 -28.26
CA GLU A 44 -0.09 -3.71 -27.67
C GLU A 44 -1.12 -2.84 -26.93
N LEU A 45 -0.66 -1.83 -26.19
CA LEU A 45 -1.54 -0.88 -25.50
C LEU A 45 -2.43 -0.14 -26.49
N GLN A 46 -1.85 0.46 -27.52
CA GLN A 46 -2.56 1.26 -28.50
C GLN A 46 -3.57 0.44 -29.29
N ASN A 47 -3.18 -0.75 -29.76
CA ASN A 47 -4.05 -1.65 -30.51
C ASN A 47 -5.22 -2.15 -29.65
N THR A 48 -4.96 -2.46 -28.38
CA THR A 48 -6.01 -2.89 -27.44
C THR A 48 -7.00 -1.76 -27.15
N VAL A 49 -6.51 -0.54 -26.90
CA VAL A 49 -7.36 0.63 -26.64
C VAL A 49 -8.22 0.97 -27.85
N ARG A 50 -7.64 1.00 -29.07
CA ARG A 50 -8.39 1.22 -30.32
C ARG A 50 -9.48 0.17 -30.52
N SER A 51 -9.15 -1.11 -30.37
CA SER A 51 -10.15 -2.16 -30.53
C SER A 51 -11.29 -2.06 -29.50
N ALA A 52 -10.97 -1.68 -28.26
CA ALA A 52 -11.99 -1.47 -27.23
C ALA A 52 -12.86 -0.24 -27.56
N TYR A 53 -12.28 0.82 -28.09
CA TYR A 53 -13.01 2.01 -28.56
C TYR A 53 -14.01 1.68 -29.66
N ASP A 54 -13.58 0.95 -30.68
CA ASP A 54 -14.41 0.58 -31.82
C ASP A 54 -15.59 -0.30 -31.38
N LYS A 55 -15.34 -1.23 -30.46
CA LYS A 55 -16.34 -2.15 -29.90
C LYS A 55 -17.18 -1.56 -28.76
N GLY A 56 -16.88 -0.35 -28.30
CA GLY A 56 -17.55 0.26 -27.15
C GLY A 56 -17.33 -0.50 -25.84
N ILE A 57 -16.20 -1.17 -25.68
CA ILE A 57 -15.85 -1.95 -24.49
C ILE A 57 -15.20 -1.03 -23.45
N PRO A 58 -15.74 -0.93 -22.23
CA PRO A 58 -15.09 -0.18 -21.16
C PRO A 58 -13.72 -0.73 -20.79
N ILE A 59 -12.82 0.14 -20.36
CA ILE A 59 -11.44 -0.16 -20.01
C ILE A 59 -11.18 0.22 -18.55
N ILE A 60 -10.42 -0.59 -17.82
CA ILE A 60 -9.87 -0.23 -16.51
C ILE A 60 -8.37 -0.48 -16.53
N ALA A 61 -7.59 0.58 -16.45
CA ALA A 61 -6.15 0.49 -16.31
C ALA A 61 -5.80 0.01 -14.89
N ARG A 62 -4.92 -0.99 -14.80
CA ARG A 62 -4.50 -1.61 -13.55
C ARG A 62 -2.98 -1.76 -13.53
N GLY A 63 -2.33 -1.12 -12.57
CA GLY A 63 -0.95 -1.41 -12.18
C GLY A 63 -0.91 -2.60 -11.22
N SER A 64 -0.29 -2.44 -10.05
CA SER A 64 -0.16 -3.52 -9.05
C SER A 64 -1.48 -3.92 -8.34
N GLY A 65 -2.60 -3.24 -8.61
CA GLY A 65 -3.89 -3.53 -7.96
C GLY A 65 -3.92 -3.27 -6.45
N SER A 66 -3.06 -2.37 -5.96
CA SER A 66 -2.82 -2.07 -4.54
C SER A 66 -3.66 -0.92 -3.98
N SER A 67 -4.74 -0.54 -4.67
CA SER A 67 -5.51 0.66 -4.35
C SER A 67 -6.48 0.43 -3.20
N GLY A 68 -6.62 1.40 -2.30
CA GLY A 68 -7.45 1.30 -1.09
C GLY A 68 -8.87 1.88 -1.22
N PHE A 69 -9.21 2.57 -2.32
CA PHE A 69 -10.48 3.31 -2.45
C PHE A 69 -11.37 2.89 -3.63
N GLY A 70 -11.17 1.70 -4.21
CA GLY A 70 -12.00 1.18 -5.29
C GLY A 70 -11.63 1.64 -6.71
N GLN A 71 -10.47 2.28 -6.91
CA GLN A 71 -10.07 2.86 -8.20
C GLN A 71 -9.99 1.85 -9.34
N VAL A 72 -9.64 0.60 -9.03
CA VAL A 72 -9.50 -0.48 -10.01
C VAL A 72 -10.66 -1.47 -9.97
N LEU A 73 -11.66 -1.25 -9.10
CA LEU A 73 -12.82 -2.14 -9.02
C LEU A 73 -13.74 -1.95 -10.24
N PRO A 74 -14.08 -3.04 -10.95
CA PRO A 74 -15.00 -2.99 -12.08
C PRO A 74 -16.43 -2.68 -11.66
N ARG A 75 -17.00 -1.62 -12.25
CA ARG A 75 -18.42 -1.23 -12.10
C ARG A 75 -19.26 -1.55 -13.34
N SER A 76 -18.61 -2.05 -14.38
CA SER A 76 -19.18 -2.54 -15.64
C SER A 76 -18.40 -3.78 -16.10
N ARG A 77 -18.90 -4.47 -17.14
CA ARG A 77 -18.16 -5.57 -17.80
C ARG A 77 -17.01 -4.99 -18.64
N ALA A 78 -15.95 -4.57 -17.96
CA ALA A 78 -14.80 -3.89 -18.57
C ALA A 78 -13.67 -4.86 -18.91
N LEU A 79 -12.84 -4.50 -19.89
CA LEU A 79 -11.52 -5.07 -20.11
C LEU A 79 -10.53 -4.47 -19.10
N ILE A 80 -9.88 -5.31 -18.31
CA ILE A 80 -8.79 -4.87 -17.42
C ILE A 80 -7.50 -4.81 -18.24
N LEU A 81 -6.82 -3.66 -18.27
CA LEU A 81 -5.48 -3.54 -18.83
C LEU A 81 -4.48 -3.71 -17.70
N ASP A 82 -3.81 -4.85 -17.68
CA ASP A 82 -2.75 -5.16 -16.74
C ASP A 82 -1.43 -4.60 -17.29
N LEU A 83 -0.97 -3.50 -16.69
CA LEU A 83 0.18 -2.73 -17.13
C LEU A 83 1.47 -3.16 -16.41
N ALA A 84 1.45 -4.22 -15.60
CA ALA A 84 2.62 -4.67 -14.84
C ALA A 84 3.82 -5.07 -15.73
N PHE A 85 3.59 -5.33 -17.01
CA PHE A 85 4.59 -5.74 -18.01
C PHE A 85 5.16 -4.54 -18.80
N LEU A 86 4.64 -3.34 -18.61
CA LEU A 86 5.26 -2.09 -19.06
C LEU A 86 6.32 -1.65 -18.03
N ASN A 87 7.35 -2.44 -17.83
CA ASN A 87 8.26 -2.34 -16.69
C ASN A 87 9.71 -2.01 -17.06
N ARG A 88 9.95 -1.38 -18.22
CA ARG A 88 11.29 -1.01 -18.66
C ARG A 88 11.69 0.40 -18.23
N ILE A 89 12.97 0.55 -17.89
CA ILE A 89 13.64 1.84 -17.84
C ILE A 89 14.05 2.15 -19.28
N LEU A 90 13.48 3.21 -19.85
CA LEU A 90 13.62 3.55 -21.26
C LEU A 90 14.89 4.36 -21.53
N GLU A 91 15.22 5.27 -20.61
CA GLU A 91 16.34 6.20 -20.75
C GLU A 91 16.77 6.70 -19.38
N PHE A 92 18.07 6.84 -19.16
CA PHE A 92 18.65 7.44 -17.97
C PHE A 92 19.76 8.39 -18.38
N ASN A 93 19.67 9.65 -17.96
CA ASN A 93 20.64 10.68 -18.26
C ASN A 93 21.20 11.25 -16.93
N PRO A 94 22.43 10.87 -16.53
CA PRO A 94 23.03 11.33 -15.29
C PRO A 94 23.41 12.81 -15.32
N ASP A 95 23.77 13.35 -16.49
CA ASP A 95 24.17 14.75 -16.66
C ASP A 95 22.97 15.69 -16.50
N GLU A 96 21.85 15.35 -17.13
CA GLU A 96 20.58 16.08 -17.00
C GLU A 96 19.83 15.71 -15.70
N LYS A 97 20.26 14.66 -15.00
CA LYS A 97 19.61 14.10 -13.82
C LYS A 97 18.16 13.75 -14.09
N THR A 98 17.93 13.01 -15.17
CA THR A 98 16.59 12.56 -15.59
C THR A 98 16.54 11.06 -15.82
N VAL A 99 15.37 10.48 -15.61
CA VAL A 99 15.09 9.08 -15.96
C VAL A 99 13.70 8.98 -16.58
N ARG A 100 13.61 8.29 -17.71
CA ARG A 100 12.35 8.00 -18.40
C ARG A 100 12.03 6.52 -18.25
N VAL A 101 10.85 6.23 -17.75
CA VAL A 101 10.42 4.86 -17.41
C VAL A 101 9.03 4.57 -17.94
N GLU A 102 8.77 3.32 -18.27
CA GLU A 102 7.41 2.84 -18.48
C GLU A 102 6.64 2.82 -17.14
N THR A 103 5.33 3.05 -17.21
CA THR A 103 4.52 3.30 -16.02
C THR A 103 4.23 2.08 -15.15
N GLY A 104 4.48 0.88 -15.67
CA GLY A 104 4.44 -0.37 -14.92
C GLY A 104 5.68 -0.62 -14.04
N VAL A 105 6.77 0.13 -14.25
CA VAL A 105 7.97 0.09 -13.38
C VAL A 105 7.55 0.35 -11.93
N ARG A 106 8.11 -0.45 -11.01
CA ARG A 106 7.90 -0.27 -9.57
C ARG A 106 8.82 0.80 -9.02
N TRP A 107 8.36 1.51 -7.98
CA TRP A 107 9.25 2.42 -7.23
C TRP A 107 10.47 1.69 -6.69
N SER A 108 10.31 0.47 -6.16
CA SER A 108 11.42 -0.35 -5.67
C SER A 108 12.45 -0.75 -6.73
N ASP A 109 12.01 -0.92 -7.97
CA ASP A 109 12.91 -1.28 -9.07
C ASP A 109 13.70 -0.06 -9.52
N LEU A 110 13.01 1.08 -9.70
CA LEU A 110 13.63 2.33 -10.11
C LEU A 110 14.63 2.84 -9.07
N ASP A 111 14.24 2.84 -7.79
CA ASP A 111 15.09 3.30 -6.70
C ASP A 111 16.38 2.47 -6.63
N ARG A 112 16.29 1.14 -6.74
CA ARG A 112 17.46 0.26 -6.77
C ARG A 112 18.33 0.45 -8.01
N TYR A 113 17.72 0.62 -9.19
CA TYR A 113 18.47 0.90 -10.41
C TYR A 113 19.28 2.20 -10.25
N LEU A 114 18.62 3.28 -9.83
CA LEU A 114 19.28 4.57 -9.62
C LEU A 114 20.35 4.49 -8.53
N GLU A 115 20.11 3.73 -7.46
CA GLU A 115 21.08 3.56 -6.39
C GLU A 115 22.39 2.94 -6.87
N ASN A 116 22.33 1.97 -7.79
CA ASN A 116 23.51 1.36 -8.42
C ASN A 116 24.24 2.34 -9.34
N GLU A 117 23.51 3.28 -9.95
CA GLU A 117 24.06 4.35 -10.80
C GLU A 117 24.58 5.55 -9.97
N GLY A 118 24.45 5.53 -8.63
CA GLY A 118 24.86 6.64 -7.77
C GLY A 118 23.84 7.79 -7.68
N PHE A 119 22.57 7.52 -7.99
CA PHE A 119 21.46 8.45 -7.95
C PHE A 119 20.36 7.99 -6.98
N ALA A 120 19.39 8.86 -6.75
CA ALA A 120 18.20 8.62 -5.95
C ALA A 120 17.00 9.39 -6.51
N ILE A 121 15.81 8.95 -6.12
CA ILE A 121 14.56 9.66 -6.36
C ILE A 121 14.39 10.75 -5.28
N GLY A 122 13.61 11.79 -5.58
CA GLY A 122 13.17 12.78 -4.59
C GLY A 122 12.10 12.20 -3.65
N SER A 123 10.83 12.22 -4.09
CA SER A 123 9.69 11.67 -3.32
C SER A 123 9.20 10.35 -3.88
N TYR A 124 8.72 9.48 -2.99
CA TYR A 124 8.21 8.16 -3.34
C TYR A 124 7.12 7.70 -2.34
N PRO A 125 6.28 6.72 -2.70
CA PRO A 125 5.24 6.24 -1.81
C PRO A 125 5.76 5.39 -0.65
N SER A 126 5.02 5.35 0.46
CA SER A 126 5.17 4.29 1.47
C SER A 126 4.78 2.91 0.90
N SER A 127 3.94 2.87 -0.15
CA SER A 127 3.64 1.68 -0.96
C SER A 127 4.72 1.41 -2.02
N TYR A 128 5.96 1.24 -1.58
CA TYR A 128 7.19 1.14 -2.39
C TYR A 128 7.19 0.06 -3.50
N TYR A 129 6.40 -0.99 -3.35
CA TYR A 129 6.30 -2.08 -4.33
C TYR A 129 5.22 -1.86 -5.40
N THR A 130 4.63 -0.67 -5.46
CA THR A 130 3.59 -0.30 -6.44
C THR A 130 4.18 0.27 -7.71
N SER A 131 3.41 0.21 -8.80
CA SER A 131 3.76 0.82 -10.09
C SER A 131 3.78 2.35 -10.02
N ILE A 132 4.75 2.97 -10.68
CA ILE A 132 4.91 4.42 -10.81
C ILE A 132 3.65 5.07 -11.40
N GLY A 133 3.10 4.51 -12.48
CA GLY A 133 1.89 5.03 -13.12
C GLY A 133 0.68 5.00 -12.22
N GLY A 134 0.51 3.92 -11.45
CA GLY A 134 -0.58 3.79 -10.48
C GLY A 134 -0.54 4.91 -9.44
N TRP A 135 0.62 5.19 -8.86
CA TRP A 135 0.75 6.24 -7.84
C TRP A 135 0.58 7.65 -8.42
N ILE A 136 1.12 7.92 -9.61
CA ILE A 136 0.90 9.19 -10.33
C ILE A 136 -0.58 9.39 -10.69
N ALA A 137 -1.25 8.33 -11.15
CA ALA A 137 -2.67 8.36 -11.48
C ALA A 137 -3.56 8.62 -10.25
N THR A 138 -3.09 8.30 -9.04
CA THR A 138 -3.80 8.58 -7.79
C THR A 138 -3.30 9.82 -7.05
N GLY A 139 -2.41 10.61 -7.67
CA GLY A 139 -1.97 11.92 -7.18
C GLY A 139 -0.52 11.98 -6.69
N GLY A 140 0.10 10.90 -6.24
CA GLY A 140 1.54 10.89 -5.97
C GLY A 140 2.09 11.80 -4.86
N LEU A 141 1.55 11.68 -3.64
CA LEU A 141 2.09 12.26 -2.41
C LEU A 141 2.51 11.15 -1.43
N GLY A 142 3.57 11.39 -0.65
CA GLY A 142 4.16 10.35 0.21
C GLY A 142 5.43 10.79 0.92
N LEU A 143 6.38 9.87 1.05
CA LEU A 143 7.65 10.07 1.78
C LEU A 143 8.53 11.12 1.10
N CYS A 144 9.28 11.85 1.91
CA CYS A 144 10.20 12.92 1.50
C CYS A 144 9.52 14.09 0.77
N ALA A 145 8.18 14.18 0.80
CA ALA A 145 7.44 15.31 0.25
C ALA A 145 7.70 16.62 1.02
N TYR A 146 8.24 16.53 2.24
CA TYR A 146 8.67 17.71 3.00
C TYR A 146 9.71 18.53 2.22
N LYS A 147 10.79 17.89 1.73
CA LYS A 147 11.86 18.55 0.98
C LYS A 147 11.56 18.66 -0.52
N PHE A 148 11.10 17.58 -1.13
CA PHE A 148 10.98 17.50 -2.59
C PHE A 148 9.58 17.81 -3.12
N GLY A 149 8.63 18.12 -2.22
CA GLY A 149 7.27 18.47 -2.58
C GLY A 149 6.48 17.34 -3.22
N HIS A 150 5.46 17.71 -3.96
CA HIS A 150 4.60 16.78 -4.69
C HIS A 150 5.34 16.11 -5.85
N ILE A 151 5.03 14.86 -6.19
CA ILE A 151 5.69 14.20 -7.35
C ILE A 151 5.49 14.98 -8.66
N LYS A 152 4.41 15.75 -8.74
CA LYS A 152 4.05 16.61 -9.87
C LYS A 152 5.16 17.62 -10.20
N ASN A 153 5.93 18.05 -9.19
CA ASN A 153 7.07 18.98 -9.35
C ASN A 153 8.35 18.29 -9.86
N GLN A 154 8.37 16.95 -9.79
CA GLN A 154 9.49 16.09 -10.17
C GLN A 154 9.25 15.44 -11.54
N ILE A 155 8.04 15.48 -12.08
CA ILE A 155 7.72 15.04 -13.43
C ILE A 155 8.10 16.14 -14.42
N LEU A 156 8.84 15.74 -15.46
CA LEU A 156 9.18 16.60 -16.61
C LEU A 156 8.21 16.39 -17.76
N GLU A 157 7.81 15.13 -18.02
CA GLU A 157 6.94 14.76 -19.13
C GLU A 157 6.14 13.50 -18.77
N ILE A 158 4.91 13.42 -19.27
CA ILE A 158 4.13 12.18 -19.34
C ILE A 158 3.80 11.84 -20.79
N GLN A 159 3.73 10.55 -21.09
CA GLN A 159 3.09 10.04 -22.29
C GLN A 159 1.85 9.24 -21.88
N ALA A 160 0.72 9.55 -22.50
CA ALA A 160 -0.57 8.94 -22.19
C ALA A 160 -1.35 8.61 -23.45
N LEU A 161 -2.27 7.64 -23.35
CA LEU A 161 -3.20 7.30 -24.43
C LEU A 161 -4.62 7.65 -24.01
N ASP A 162 -5.36 8.34 -24.87
CA ASP A 162 -6.78 8.60 -24.68
C ASP A 162 -7.65 7.41 -25.16
N SER A 163 -8.98 7.55 -25.06
CA SER A 163 -9.93 6.50 -25.48
C SER A 163 -9.81 6.08 -26.94
N ARG A 164 -9.31 6.94 -27.83
CA ARG A 164 -9.17 6.66 -29.27
C ARG A 164 -7.81 6.00 -29.58
N GLY A 165 -6.98 5.77 -28.55
CA GLY A 165 -5.61 5.30 -28.71
C GLY A 165 -4.67 6.36 -29.28
N GLN A 166 -5.03 7.65 -29.22
CA GLN A 166 -4.13 8.74 -29.56
C GLN A 166 -3.09 8.90 -28.45
N ILE A 167 -1.81 9.00 -28.83
CA ILE A 167 -0.72 9.25 -27.91
C ILE A 167 -0.59 10.76 -27.70
N HIS A 168 -0.59 11.16 -26.43
CA HIS A 168 -0.38 12.52 -25.97
C HIS A 168 0.96 12.58 -25.24
N ARG A 169 1.88 13.40 -25.74
CA ARG A 169 3.18 13.65 -25.10
C ARG A 169 3.13 15.04 -24.50
N LEU A 170 3.12 15.11 -23.17
CA LEU A 170 2.77 16.31 -22.42
C LEU A 170 3.88 16.65 -21.45
N ALA A 171 4.53 17.80 -21.68
CA ALA A 171 5.50 18.37 -20.76
C ALA A 171 4.79 18.96 -19.54
N ARG A 172 5.54 19.09 -18.45
CA ARG A 172 5.06 19.76 -17.24
C ARG A 172 4.76 21.23 -17.56
N GLY A 173 3.49 21.61 -17.47
CA GLY A 173 3.03 22.98 -17.76
C GLY A 173 2.07 23.05 -18.95
N ASP A 174 2.03 22.01 -19.79
CA ASP A 174 1.06 21.92 -20.88
C ASP A 174 -0.37 21.90 -20.33
N GLU A 175 -1.29 22.57 -21.03
CA GLU A 175 -2.70 22.72 -20.62
C GLU A 175 -3.38 21.37 -20.36
N GLU A 176 -3.03 20.35 -21.15
CA GLU A 176 -3.63 19.02 -21.09
C GLU A 176 -2.94 18.07 -20.10
N PHE A 177 -1.79 18.44 -19.51
CA PHE A 177 -1.05 17.58 -18.58
C PHE A 177 -1.92 17.11 -17.42
N ASP A 178 -2.67 18.04 -16.83
CA ASP A 178 -3.54 17.79 -15.69
C ASP A 178 -4.79 16.98 -16.04
N ALA A 179 -5.08 16.80 -17.33
CA ALA A 179 -6.12 15.87 -17.76
C ALA A 179 -5.72 14.42 -17.46
N PHE A 180 -4.44 14.06 -17.56
CA PHE A 180 -3.97 12.68 -17.36
C PHE A 180 -3.33 12.47 -15.97
N PHE A 181 -2.76 13.50 -15.36
CA PHE A 181 -2.21 13.46 -14.00
C PHE A 181 -3.33 13.35 -12.94
N SER A 182 -3.16 12.49 -11.93
CA SER A 182 -4.17 12.30 -10.86
C SER A 182 -5.58 11.99 -11.39
N SER A 183 -5.69 11.47 -12.61
CA SER A 183 -6.97 11.22 -13.29
C SER A 183 -7.66 9.93 -12.85
N GLU A 184 -6.99 9.11 -12.04
CA GLU A 184 -7.42 7.75 -11.67
C GLU A 184 -7.79 6.89 -12.89
N GLY A 185 -7.13 7.10 -14.02
CA GLY A 185 -7.39 6.38 -15.28
C GLY A 185 -8.72 6.75 -15.93
N GLN A 186 -9.31 7.90 -15.58
CA GLN A 186 -10.58 8.34 -16.14
C GLN A 186 -10.43 8.95 -17.54
N THR A 187 -9.38 9.70 -17.82
CA THR A 187 -9.22 10.38 -19.13
C THR A 187 -8.40 9.56 -20.12
N GLY A 188 -7.66 8.57 -19.62
CA GLY A 188 -6.81 7.71 -20.42
C GLY A 188 -5.90 6.87 -19.56
N VAL A 189 -4.87 6.31 -20.19
CA VAL A 189 -3.88 5.44 -19.56
C VAL A 189 -2.48 6.02 -19.74
N LEU A 190 -1.71 6.12 -18.66
CA LEU A 190 -0.32 6.54 -18.72
C LEU A 190 0.52 5.40 -19.33
N TYR A 191 1.50 5.74 -20.16
CA TYR A 191 2.45 4.81 -20.78
C TYR A 191 3.87 4.99 -20.23
N SER A 192 4.38 6.22 -20.24
CA SER A 192 5.72 6.54 -19.72
C SER A 192 5.74 7.86 -18.97
N VAL A 193 6.73 8.02 -18.10
CA VAL A 193 6.99 9.26 -17.37
C VAL A 193 8.48 9.56 -17.34
N THR A 194 8.83 10.82 -17.52
CA THR A 194 10.19 11.34 -17.29
C THR A 194 10.23 12.04 -15.93
N LEU A 195 11.10 11.57 -15.06
CA LEU A 195 11.27 12.05 -13.69
C LEU A 195 12.65 12.70 -13.52
N LYS A 196 12.70 13.75 -12.70
CA LYS A 196 13.95 14.26 -12.14
C LYS A 196 14.51 13.26 -11.13
N VAL A 197 15.82 13.07 -11.15
CA VAL A 197 16.58 12.34 -10.15
C VAL A 197 17.62 13.24 -9.52
N ARG A 198 18.33 12.74 -8.51
CA ARG A 198 19.36 13.48 -7.79
C ARG A 198 20.53 12.57 -7.46
N PRO A 199 21.72 13.10 -7.16
CA PRO A 199 22.80 12.29 -6.63
C PRO A 199 22.38 11.54 -5.36
N LYS A 200 22.87 10.31 -5.22
CA LYS A 200 22.65 9.49 -4.02
C LYS A 200 23.19 10.24 -2.80
N PRO A 201 22.43 10.35 -1.70
CA PRO A 201 22.92 10.97 -0.48
C PRO A 201 24.09 10.16 0.11
N GLN A 202 25.05 10.83 0.73
CA GLN A 202 26.21 10.18 1.37
C GLN A 202 25.83 9.37 2.61
N GLY A 203 24.68 9.66 3.23
CA GLY A 203 24.14 8.91 4.34
C GLY A 203 22.71 9.33 4.67
N THR A 204 22.05 8.55 5.52
CA THR A 204 20.72 8.87 6.04
C THR A 204 20.72 8.80 7.57
N PHE A 205 20.19 9.83 8.22
CA PHE A 205 20.20 9.99 9.67
C PHE A 205 18.76 10.15 10.17
N PRO A 206 18.05 9.03 10.40
CA PRO A 206 16.70 9.08 10.96
C PRO A 206 16.73 9.49 12.43
N THR A 207 15.79 10.36 12.83
CA THR A 207 15.57 10.77 14.21
C THR A 207 14.09 10.61 14.58
N LEU A 208 13.81 10.35 15.85
CA LEU A 208 12.45 10.18 16.35
C LEU A 208 12.32 10.79 17.74
N ILE A 209 11.39 11.71 17.93
CA ILE A 209 11.10 12.33 19.23
C ILE A 209 9.66 12.02 19.63
N SER A 210 9.47 11.43 20.80
CA SER A 210 8.14 11.15 21.34
C SER A 210 7.61 12.30 22.18
N PHE A 211 6.29 12.43 22.26
CA PHE A 211 5.54 13.47 22.97
C PHE A 211 4.34 12.87 23.69
N ASP A 212 4.02 13.40 24.86
CA ASP A 212 2.89 12.95 25.67
C ASP A 212 1.53 13.33 25.09
N GLU A 213 1.50 14.46 24.38
CA GLU A 213 0.32 15.10 23.83
C GLU A 213 0.53 15.39 22.34
N THR A 214 -0.49 15.15 21.53
CA THR A 214 -0.45 15.45 20.09
C THR A 214 -0.22 16.92 19.81
N ALA A 215 -0.80 17.81 20.63
CA ALA A 215 -0.61 19.25 20.48
C ALA A 215 0.88 19.61 20.50
N ARG A 216 1.64 19.08 21.46
CA ARG A 216 3.09 19.31 21.55
C ARG A 216 3.88 18.73 20.38
N ALA A 217 3.49 17.55 19.88
CA ALA A 217 4.12 16.97 18.69
C ALA A 217 3.91 17.87 17.45
N MET A 218 2.69 18.39 17.28
CA MET A 218 2.37 19.28 16.16
C MET A 218 3.00 20.66 16.30
N ASP A 219 3.05 21.21 17.52
CA ASP A 219 3.76 22.46 17.81
C ASP A 219 5.25 22.32 17.51
N PHE A 220 5.85 21.17 17.84
CA PHE A 220 7.23 20.88 17.49
C PHE A 220 7.43 20.81 15.97
N ILE A 221 6.53 20.15 15.24
CA ILE A 221 6.55 20.14 13.77
C ILE A 221 6.48 21.57 13.22
N HIS A 222 5.57 22.41 13.73
CA HIS A 222 5.48 23.83 13.32
C HIS A 222 6.80 24.56 13.53
N LYS A 223 7.44 24.39 14.69
CA LYS A 223 8.77 24.97 14.97
C LYS A 223 9.81 24.50 13.96
N LEU A 224 9.87 23.19 13.66
CA LEU A 224 10.81 22.66 12.66
C LEU A 224 10.55 23.23 11.27
N THR A 225 9.30 23.41 10.88
CA THR A 225 8.96 24.00 9.57
C THR A 225 9.39 25.45 9.41
N ALA A 226 9.57 26.16 10.53
CA ALA A 226 10.07 27.54 10.57
C ALA A 226 11.61 27.65 10.59
N THR A 227 12.32 26.52 10.67
CA THR A 227 13.79 26.51 10.62
C THR A 227 14.32 26.43 9.18
N ASP A 228 15.60 26.74 9.03
CA ASP A 228 16.38 26.57 7.80
C ASP A 228 17.05 25.18 7.71
N LEU A 229 16.77 24.27 8.65
CA LEU A 229 17.30 22.91 8.64
C LEU A 229 16.91 22.18 7.35
N ASP A 230 17.89 21.50 6.75
CA ASP A 230 17.69 20.67 5.55
C ASP A 230 17.12 19.29 5.92
N ILE A 231 15.91 19.30 6.48
CA ILE A 231 15.12 18.11 6.77
C ILE A 231 14.62 17.53 5.45
N VAL A 232 14.80 16.23 5.23
CA VAL A 232 14.40 15.52 4.01
C VAL A 232 12.97 14.99 4.11
N ASP A 233 12.67 14.34 5.23
CA ASP A 233 11.33 13.84 5.55
C ASP A 233 10.95 14.26 6.97
N LEU A 234 9.70 14.67 7.15
CA LEU A 234 9.14 15.04 8.45
C LEU A 234 7.76 14.41 8.55
N THR A 235 7.58 13.54 9.55
CA THR A 235 6.37 12.72 9.66
C THR A 235 5.90 12.65 11.12
N TYR A 236 4.62 12.90 11.35
CA TYR A 236 3.95 12.58 12.61
C TYR A 236 3.51 11.11 12.60
N LEU A 237 3.72 10.41 13.71
CA LEU A 237 3.32 9.02 13.92
C LEU A 237 2.54 8.90 15.23
N SER A 238 1.34 8.33 15.18
CA SER A 238 0.62 8.02 16.41
C SER A 238 1.29 6.89 17.18
N ARG A 239 1.05 6.85 18.49
CA ARG A 239 1.50 5.75 19.36
C ARG A 239 1.19 4.36 18.81
N GLU A 240 -0.03 4.17 18.32
CA GLU A 240 -0.52 2.90 17.76
C GLU A 240 0.31 2.49 16.55
N LYS A 241 0.64 3.44 15.66
CA LYS A 241 1.46 3.19 14.47
C LYS A 241 2.84 2.65 14.84
N ILE A 242 3.51 3.25 15.81
CA ILE A 242 4.85 2.81 16.25
C ILE A 242 4.76 1.48 16.99
N THR A 243 3.72 1.30 17.81
CA THR A 243 3.46 0.02 18.50
C THR A 243 3.25 -1.12 17.50
N HIS A 244 2.60 -0.85 16.37
CA HIS A 244 2.45 -1.83 15.30
C HIS A 244 3.81 -2.20 14.68
N MET A 245 4.64 -1.21 14.32
CA MET A 245 5.99 -1.46 13.77
C MET A 245 6.86 -2.29 14.73
N GLU A 246 6.83 -1.95 16.02
CA GLU A 246 7.60 -2.66 17.05
C GLU A 246 7.12 -4.10 17.25
N HIS A 247 5.81 -4.33 17.21
CA HIS A 247 5.28 -5.68 17.33
C HIS A 247 5.84 -6.62 16.27
N ASN A 248 5.96 -6.14 15.03
CA ASN A 248 6.45 -6.96 13.92
C ASN A 248 7.93 -7.33 14.12
N LEU A 249 8.75 -6.38 14.58
CA LEU A 249 10.14 -6.66 14.93
C LEU A 249 10.24 -7.80 15.94
N ARG A 250 9.39 -7.80 16.97
CA ARG A 250 9.35 -8.88 17.97
C ARG A 250 8.99 -10.22 17.35
N GLN A 251 7.95 -10.27 16.51
CA GLN A 251 7.52 -11.52 15.89
C GLN A 251 8.64 -12.12 15.04
N LYS A 252 9.38 -11.29 14.29
CA LYS A 252 10.57 -11.73 13.55
C LYS A 252 11.65 -12.31 14.47
N MET A 253 11.89 -11.68 15.61
CA MET A 253 12.91 -12.09 16.57
C MET A 253 12.51 -13.39 17.29
N VAL A 254 11.24 -13.53 17.70
CA VAL A 254 10.67 -14.76 18.27
C VAL A 254 10.76 -15.92 17.27
N LYS A 255 10.37 -15.70 16.01
CA LYS A 255 10.52 -16.72 14.94
C LYS A 255 11.98 -17.15 14.72
N LYS A 256 12.95 -16.30 15.07
CA LYS A 256 14.39 -16.59 15.01
C LYS A 256 14.95 -17.19 16.32
N GLY A 257 14.09 -17.58 17.26
CA GLY A 257 14.50 -18.16 18.54
C GLY A 257 15.04 -17.15 19.55
N SER A 258 14.87 -15.83 19.31
CA SER A 258 15.24 -14.79 20.25
C SER A 258 14.06 -14.43 21.16
N PRO A 259 14.17 -14.60 22.49
CA PRO A 259 13.09 -14.29 23.42
C PRO A 259 12.99 -12.78 23.65
N LEU A 260 12.23 -12.07 22.81
CA LEU A 260 11.85 -10.67 23.08
C LEU A 260 10.47 -10.63 23.74
N ALA A 261 10.43 -10.76 25.07
CA ALA A 261 9.18 -10.80 25.83
C ALA A 261 8.50 -9.42 26.03
N GLU A 262 9.26 -8.31 26.12
CA GLU A 262 8.73 -7.00 26.56
C GLU A 262 8.98 -5.84 25.59
N PRO A 263 8.04 -4.85 25.48
CA PRO A 263 8.20 -3.59 24.73
C PRO A 263 9.62 -3.00 24.88
N HIS A 264 10.39 -2.96 23.78
CA HIS A 264 11.71 -2.34 23.71
C HIS A 264 11.59 -0.83 23.85
N PHE A 265 10.48 -0.25 23.41
CA PHE A 265 10.27 1.19 23.46
C PHE A 265 8.86 1.51 23.99
N LYS A 266 8.78 2.24 25.11
CA LYS A 266 7.51 2.87 25.53
C LYS A 266 7.31 4.16 24.73
N VAL A 267 6.88 4.01 23.48
CA VAL A 267 6.74 5.15 22.56
C VAL A 267 5.35 5.78 22.70
N LYS A 268 5.28 7.11 22.59
CA LYS A 268 4.04 7.88 22.53
C LYS A 268 3.85 8.42 21.11
N ASP A 269 2.97 9.41 20.93
CA ASP A 269 2.92 10.14 19.67
C ASP A 269 4.31 10.69 19.36
N SER A 270 4.79 10.56 18.13
CA SER A 270 6.17 10.90 17.81
C SER A 270 6.29 11.67 16.51
N VAL A 271 7.39 12.43 16.42
CA VAL A 271 7.80 13.15 15.23
C VAL A 271 9.08 12.51 14.73
N PHE A 272 9.00 11.98 13.51
CA PHE A 272 10.13 11.42 12.77
C PHE A 272 10.70 12.51 11.87
N ALA A 273 12.01 12.72 11.91
CA ALA A 273 12.72 13.60 10.99
C ALA A 273 13.93 12.87 10.38
N LEU A 274 14.07 12.96 9.05
CA LEU A 274 15.17 12.38 8.30
C LEU A 274 16.12 13.48 7.83
N PHE A 275 17.41 13.27 8.04
CA PHE A 275 18.47 14.10 7.47
C PHE A 275 19.37 13.28 6.55
N GLU A 276 20.01 13.92 5.59
CA GLU A 276 21.01 13.30 4.70
C GLU A 276 22.43 13.86 4.89
N SER A 277 22.60 14.74 5.87
CA SER A 277 23.87 15.38 6.23
C SER A 277 24.11 15.28 7.73
N ALA A 278 25.31 14.83 8.12
CA ALA A 278 25.74 14.79 9.51
C ALA A 278 25.84 16.22 10.12
N ALA A 279 26.15 17.22 9.30
CA ALA A 279 26.19 18.61 9.74
C ALA A 279 24.79 19.13 10.10
N GLU A 280 23.78 18.78 9.30
CA GLU A 280 22.38 19.15 9.55
C GLU A 280 21.81 18.42 10.77
N LEU A 281 22.19 17.15 10.96
CA LEU A 281 21.87 16.43 12.20
C LEU A 281 22.44 17.14 13.43
N LYS A 282 23.69 17.63 13.37
CA LYS A 282 24.31 18.36 14.49
C LYS A 282 23.60 19.67 14.79
N LYS A 283 23.17 20.43 13.77
CA LYS A 283 22.35 21.63 13.95
C LYS A 283 21.01 21.29 14.61
N TYR A 284 20.38 20.21 14.18
CA TYR A 284 19.14 19.71 14.79
C TYR A 284 19.35 19.32 16.26
N GLU A 285 20.41 18.59 16.60
CA GLU A 285 20.73 18.23 17.98
C GLU A 285 20.95 19.46 18.87
N GLN A 286 21.59 20.52 18.34
CA GLN A 286 21.72 21.80 19.05
C GLN A 286 20.35 22.45 19.29
N LEU A 287 19.49 22.50 18.26
CA LEU A 287 18.11 23.01 18.40
C LEU A 287 17.33 22.25 19.48
N LEU A 288 17.49 20.92 19.56
CA LEU A 288 16.84 20.12 20.60
C LEU A 288 17.33 20.50 22.00
N ALA A 289 18.64 20.74 22.15
CA ALA A 289 19.23 21.20 23.41
C ALA A 289 18.69 22.57 23.82
N ASP A 290 18.59 23.51 22.87
CA ASP A 290 18.07 24.86 23.09
C ASP A 290 16.58 24.86 23.47
N LEU A 291 15.80 23.94 22.90
CA LEU A 291 14.40 23.71 23.25
C LEU A 291 14.20 22.95 24.57
N ASN A 292 15.29 22.59 25.25
CA ASN A 292 15.29 21.85 26.52
C ASN A 292 14.50 20.52 26.43
N LEU A 293 14.49 19.92 25.24
CA LEU A 293 13.91 18.60 25.00
C LEU A 293 14.94 17.56 25.48
N ASP A 294 14.54 16.71 26.42
CA ASP A 294 15.45 15.78 27.08
C ASP A 294 15.93 14.73 26.07
N LEU A 295 17.22 14.81 25.71
CA LEU A 295 17.88 13.75 24.98
C LEU A 295 17.93 12.55 25.92
N ASP A 296 17.44 11.40 25.49
CA ASP A 296 17.59 10.18 26.28
C ASP A 296 19.09 9.94 26.48
N ARG A 297 19.62 10.27 27.67
CA ARG A 297 21.02 10.04 28.07
C ARG A 297 21.25 8.56 28.37
N GLY A 298 20.50 7.66 27.71
CA GLY A 298 20.64 6.23 27.78
C GLY A 298 21.95 5.78 27.12
N LYS A 299 22.94 5.50 27.99
CA LYS A 299 24.32 5.06 27.70
C LYS A 299 25.15 6.08 26.90
N ARG A 300 25.99 6.82 27.62
CA ARG A 300 27.29 7.25 27.07
C ARG A 300 27.98 6.00 26.54
N PHE A 301 28.13 5.87 25.22
CA PHE A 301 29.22 5.07 24.68
C PHE A 301 30.50 5.69 25.22
N SER A 302 31.35 4.88 25.85
CA SER A 302 32.67 5.31 26.32
C SER A 302 33.42 5.99 25.18
N ALA A 303 34.19 7.03 25.51
CA ALA A 303 34.84 7.97 24.59
C ALA A 303 35.93 7.38 23.64
N GLY A 304 35.85 6.09 23.31
CA GLY A 304 36.67 5.40 22.31
C GLY A 304 35.86 4.59 21.30
N GLU A 305 34.52 4.58 21.37
CA GLU A 305 33.65 3.93 20.37
C GLU A 305 32.93 5.02 19.55
N SER A 306 33.35 5.21 18.30
CA SER A 306 32.71 6.14 17.35
C SER A 306 31.22 5.78 17.17
N PRO A 307 30.25 6.69 17.44
CA PRO A 307 28.83 6.44 17.16
C PRO A 307 28.47 6.65 15.69
N LEU A 308 29.48 6.77 14.82
CA LEU A 308 29.34 6.96 13.38
C LEU A 308 29.91 5.73 12.68
N ASN A 309 29.10 4.67 12.59
CA ASN A 309 29.07 4.01 11.29
C ASN A 309 27.85 4.56 10.58
N PRO A 310 27.99 5.22 9.41
CA PRO A 310 26.83 5.46 8.56
C PRO A 310 26.08 4.13 8.46
N VAL A 311 24.74 4.16 8.58
CA VAL A 311 23.99 3.08 7.95
C VAL A 311 24.32 3.26 6.48
N GLU A 312 25.29 2.49 5.97
CA GLU A 312 25.56 2.45 4.54
C GLU A 312 24.19 2.34 3.88
N ALA A 313 23.89 3.24 2.95
CA ALA A 313 22.77 3.08 2.05
C ALA A 313 23.07 1.83 1.20
N LYS A 314 22.81 0.69 1.83
CA LYS A 314 22.82 -0.63 1.23
C LYS A 314 21.47 -0.75 0.55
N PRO A 315 21.44 -1.00 -0.76
CA PRO A 315 20.22 -1.41 -1.42
C PRO A 315 19.53 -2.50 -0.62
N LEU A 316 18.19 -2.45 -0.51
CA LEU A 316 17.39 -3.56 0.03
C LEU A 316 17.75 -4.91 -0.63
N SER A 317 18.34 -4.89 -1.83
CA SER A 317 18.92 -6.03 -2.55
C SER A 317 20.23 -6.58 -2.00
N SER A 318 21.09 -5.72 -1.47
CA SER A 318 22.39 -6.10 -0.87
C SER A 318 22.26 -6.58 0.57
N LEU A 319 21.11 -6.35 1.20
CA LEU A 319 20.69 -7.10 2.37
C LEU A 319 20.34 -8.52 1.93
N ARG A 320 21.38 -9.35 1.76
CA ARG A 320 21.26 -10.71 2.31
C ARG A 320 20.72 -10.49 3.71
N ILE A 321 19.55 -11.05 4.05
CA ILE A 321 19.30 -11.33 5.46
C ILE A 321 20.58 -12.05 5.87
N LEU A 322 21.41 -11.39 6.68
CA LEU A 322 22.69 -11.94 7.10
C LEU A 322 22.36 -13.36 7.58
N SER A 323 22.77 -14.37 6.80
CA SER A 323 23.05 -15.64 7.42
C SER A 323 24.18 -15.30 8.39
N PRO A 324 24.13 -15.72 9.66
CA PRO A 324 25.07 -15.27 10.68
C PRO A 324 26.48 -15.86 10.50
N GLN A 325 26.94 -16.08 9.27
CA GLN A 325 28.26 -16.65 8.98
C GLN A 325 29.31 -15.64 8.50
N CYS A 326 29.03 -14.33 8.44
CA CYS A 326 30.07 -13.31 8.29
C CYS A 326 29.94 -12.16 9.29
N GLY A 327 30.65 -12.30 10.42
CA GLY A 327 31.75 -11.40 10.77
C GLY A 327 31.50 -10.02 11.36
N GLU A 328 30.35 -9.36 11.20
CA GLU A 328 30.10 -8.06 11.86
C GLU A 328 29.19 -8.24 13.06
N ARG A 329 29.81 -8.32 14.24
CA ARG A 329 29.14 -8.37 15.55
C ARG A 329 28.34 -7.08 15.77
N MET A 330 27.03 -7.16 15.64
CA MET A 330 26.13 -6.32 16.42
C MET A 330 26.28 -6.76 17.89
N VAL A 331 27.14 -6.07 18.64
CA VAL A 331 27.38 -6.37 20.06
C VAL A 331 26.14 -5.98 20.85
N LEU A 332 25.24 -6.94 21.03
CA LEU A 332 24.23 -6.90 22.07
C LEU A 332 24.94 -7.18 23.39
N GLY A 333 25.32 -6.13 24.11
CA GLY A 333 25.89 -6.25 25.44
C GLY A 333 24.90 -6.96 26.38
N SER A 334 25.29 -8.13 26.86
CA SER A 334 24.66 -8.84 27.96
C SER A 334 24.68 -7.94 29.20
N GLY A 335 23.51 -7.48 29.63
CA GLY A 335 23.36 -6.79 30.92
C GLY A 335 23.64 -7.78 32.06
N GLY A 336 24.66 -7.47 32.86
CA GLY A 336 24.82 -8.05 34.18
C GLY A 336 23.61 -7.74 35.06
N LYS A 337 23.25 -8.70 35.90
CA LYS A 337 22.25 -8.57 36.96
C LYS A 337 22.68 -7.46 37.94
N GLY A 338 21.74 -6.59 38.31
CA GLY A 338 21.95 -5.64 39.42
C GLY A 338 21.05 -4.40 39.30
N ASP A 339 20.07 -4.36 40.20
CA ASP A 339 19.37 -3.18 40.72
C ASP A 339 18.13 -2.59 40.00
N SER A 340 16.99 -2.89 40.64
CA SER A 340 15.75 -2.10 40.75
C SER A 340 15.94 -1.14 41.96
N PRO A 341 15.38 0.11 42.03
CA PRO A 341 13.93 0.34 41.98
C PRO A 341 13.45 1.67 41.38
N ALA A 342 12.12 1.71 41.25
CA ALA A 342 11.28 2.81 40.81
C ALA A 342 11.39 4.11 41.65
N LEU A 343 10.86 5.16 41.01
CA LEU A 343 10.25 6.38 41.59
C LEU A 343 11.16 7.59 41.91
N ASN A 344 11.07 8.60 41.04
CA ASN A 344 10.77 10.02 41.35
C ASN A 344 10.71 10.80 40.01
N LEU A 345 9.57 10.85 39.30
CA LEU A 345 8.41 11.76 39.42
C LEU A 345 8.72 13.26 39.19
N TYR A 346 8.10 13.77 38.11
CA TYR A 346 7.77 15.15 37.73
C TYR A 346 8.86 16.07 37.12
N ASN A 347 9.10 15.89 35.80
CA ASN A 347 8.81 16.87 34.73
C ASN A 347 9.52 16.46 33.40
N ARG A 348 8.87 16.73 32.24
CA ARG A 348 9.38 16.77 30.84
C ARG A 348 8.94 15.62 29.90
N GLY A 349 8.01 15.98 28.99
CA GLY A 349 7.27 15.10 28.08
C GLY A 349 7.76 15.11 26.61
N ALA A 350 9.07 14.99 26.38
CA ALA A 350 9.61 14.60 25.08
C ALA A 350 10.95 13.85 25.18
N ARG A 351 11.22 12.85 24.32
CA ARG A 351 12.46 12.03 24.34
C ARG A 351 12.91 11.59 22.95
N LEU A 352 14.22 11.72 22.65
CA LEU A 352 14.84 11.20 21.41
C LEU A 352 15.07 9.69 21.51
N ASN A 353 14.68 8.93 20.49
CA ASN A 353 14.83 7.47 20.45
C ASN A 353 15.52 7.01 19.15
N ARG A 354 16.86 6.90 19.17
CA ARG A 354 17.67 6.56 17.98
C ARG A 354 17.36 5.16 17.44
N SER A 355 17.21 4.16 18.31
CA SER A 355 16.91 2.79 17.88
C SER A 355 15.51 2.66 17.28
N ALA A 356 14.52 3.36 17.85
CA ALA A 356 13.18 3.41 17.27
C ALA A 356 13.15 4.23 15.97
N ALA A 357 13.99 5.26 15.82
CA ALA A 357 14.12 6.00 14.56
C ALA A 357 14.60 5.09 13.43
N SER A 358 15.60 4.25 13.68
CA SER A 358 16.04 3.23 12.73
C SER A 358 14.93 2.24 12.40
N LEU A 359 14.17 1.77 13.40
CA LEU A 359 13.03 0.89 13.17
C LEU A 359 11.97 1.54 12.26
N VAL A 360 11.57 2.78 12.56
CA VAL A 360 10.62 3.55 11.74
C VAL A 360 11.15 3.68 10.31
N TRP A 361 12.43 4.01 10.16
CA TRP A 361 13.06 4.09 8.85
C TRP A 361 12.99 2.77 8.09
N PHE A 362 13.31 1.64 8.72
CA PHE A 362 13.25 0.32 8.06
C PHE A 362 11.82 -0.15 7.76
N GLU A 363 10.85 0.12 8.63
CA GLU A 363 9.47 -0.33 8.48
C GLU A 363 8.58 0.68 7.70
N ARG A 364 9.13 1.81 7.22
CA ARG A 364 8.39 2.86 6.49
C ARG A 364 7.62 2.36 5.27
N PHE A 365 8.09 1.27 4.66
CA PHE A 365 7.46 0.64 3.49
C PHE A 365 6.43 -0.43 3.81
N TYR A 366 6.11 -0.59 5.10
CA TYR A 366 5.16 -1.56 5.60
C TYR A 366 4.05 -0.90 6.42
N PRO A 367 3.36 0.11 5.85
CA PRO A 367 2.41 0.93 6.62
C PRO A 367 1.22 0.13 7.15
N MET A 368 0.94 -1.05 6.59
CA MET A 368 -0.21 -1.89 6.93
C MET A 368 0.13 -3.07 7.86
N LYS A 369 1.38 -3.24 8.28
CA LYS A 369 1.69 -4.30 9.25
C LYS A 369 1.11 -3.97 10.61
N GLY A 370 0.54 -4.97 11.27
CA GLY A 370 0.05 -4.86 12.64
C GLY A 370 -0.11 -6.22 13.31
N LYS A 371 -0.46 -6.22 14.59
CA LYS A 371 -0.48 -7.41 15.46
C LYS A 371 -1.37 -8.53 14.90
N GLY A 372 -0.76 -9.59 14.37
CA GLY A 372 -1.43 -10.85 13.98
C GLY A 372 -2.67 -10.65 13.09
N ALA A 373 -2.53 -9.74 12.12
CA ALA A 373 -3.61 -8.96 11.53
C ALA A 373 -4.81 -9.74 11.00
N GLU A 374 -5.97 -9.46 11.59
CA GLU A 374 -7.26 -9.46 10.92
C GLU A 374 -7.32 -8.19 10.04
N ASN A 375 -7.93 -8.26 8.85
CA ASN A 375 -7.92 -7.22 7.81
C ASN A 375 -7.83 -5.75 8.31
N PHE A 376 -6.71 -5.08 8.01
CA PHE A 376 -6.52 -3.63 8.20
C PHE A 376 -7.19 -2.83 7.08
N TYR A 377 -7.94 -1.81 7.48
CA TYR A 377 -8.63 -0.91 6.57
C TYR A 377 -7.99 0.47 6.61
N LEU A 378 -7.71 1.04 5.44
CA LEU A 378 -7.37 2.46 5.30
C LEU A 378 -8.68 3.25 5.40
N GLY A 379 -8.95 3.78 6.59
CA GLY A 379 -10.19 4.50 6.89
C GLY A 379 -10.31 5.82 6.15
N ASN A 380 -9.22 6.57 6.10
CA ASN A 380 -9.16 7.79 5.31
C ASN A 380 -7.74 8.15 4.91
N GLU A 381 -7.66 8.87 3.80
CA GLU A 381 -6.48 9.58 3.33
C GLU A 381 -6.97 10.98 2.91
N VAL A 382 -6.34 12.02 3.46
CA VAL A 382 -6.78 13.41 3.29
C VAL A 382 -5.58 14.36 3.38
N LEU A 383 -5.69 15.51 2.75
CA LEU A 383 -4.78 16.63 2.97
C LEU A 383 -5.38 17.58 4.00
N ILE A 384 -4.61 17.96 5.01
CA ILE A 384 -5.02 18.86 6.09
C ILE A 384 -3.99 19.98 6.22
N GLY A 385 -4.44 21.22 6.42
CA GLY A 385 -3.53 22.32 6.76
C GLY A 385 -2.87 22.07 8.11
N LEU A 386 -1.56 22.30 8.22
CA LEU A 386 -0.77 21.96 9.40
C LEU A 386 -1.29 22.61 10.69
N LYS A 387 -1.84 23.83 10.58
CA LYS A 387 -2.54 24.54 11.68
C LYS A 387 -3.74 23.77 12.27
N HIS A 388 -4.33 22.85 11.51
CA HIS A 388 -5.49 22.06 11.91
C HIS A 388 -5.13 20.61 12.28
N ALA A 389 -3.86 20.20 12.14
CA ALA A 389 -3.46 18.81 12.31
C ALA A 389 -3.75 18.28 13.74
N ALA A 390 -3.37 19.02 14.79
CA ALA A 390 -3.62 18.62 16.18
C ALA A 390 -5.12 18.47 16.52
N PRO A 391 -5.99 19.48 16.30
CA PRO A 391 -7.41 19.33 16.58
C PRO A 391 -8.09 18.29 15.69
N TYR A 392 -7.58 18.05 14.48
CA TYR A 392 -8.05 16.99 13.61
C TYR A 392 -7.75 15.59 14.18
N VAL A 393 -6.53 15.33 14.63
CA VAL A 393 -6.16 14.06 15.29
C VAL A 393 -7.07 13.78 16.49
N GLU A 394 -7.29 14.78 17.36
CA GLU A 394 -8.16 14.58 18.53
C GLU A 394 -9.62 14.36 18.12
N ARG A 395 -10.07 14.97 17.01
CA ARG A 395 -11.39 14.70 16.45
C ARG A 395 -11.51 13.25 15.98
N LEU A 396 -10.51 12.71 15.29
CA LEU A 396 -10.51 11.30 14.84
C LEU A 396 -10.54 10.34 16.03
N ARG A 397 -9.72 10.59 17.06
CA ARG A 397 -9.74 9.78 18.31
C ARG A 397 -11.11 9.81 18.99
N ARG A 398 -11.76 10.98 19.05
CA ARG A 398 -13.11 11.08 19.63
C ARG A 398 -14.13 10.27 18.84
N ILE A 399 -14.09 10.34 17.51
CA ILE A 399 -14.96 9.53 16.63
C ILE A 399 -14.69 8.04 16.85
N ALA A 400 -13.42 7.62 16.85
CA ALA A 400 -13.04 6.23 17.07
C ALA A 400 -13.51 5.71 18.43
N ARG A 401 -13.33 6.47 19.51
CA ARG A 401 -13.87 6.14 20.85
C ARG A 401 -15.40 5.99 20.82
N GLY A 402 -16.11 6.95 20.21
CA GLY A 402 -17.58 6.92 20.12
C GLY A 402 -18.11 5.75 19.31
N ARG A 403 -17.41 5.36 18.24
CA ARG A 403 -17.72 4.21 17.38
C ARG A 403 -17.12 2.89 17.87
N LYS A 404 -16.36 2.93 18.97
CA LYS A 404 -15.61 1.80 19.52
C LYS A 404 -14.71 1.12 18.48
N VAL A 405 -14.07 1.93 17.64
CA VAL A 405 -12.96 1.55 16.77
C VAL A 405 -11.69 1.59 17.61
N HIS A 406 -11.04 0.45 17.74
CA HIS A 406 -9.80 0.29 18.50
C HIS A 406 -8.59 0.26 17.55
N ASP A 407 -7.38 0.43 18.09
CA ASP A 407 -6.12 0.36 17.33
C ASP A 407 -6.06 1.32 16.11
N LEU A 408 -6.59 2.54 16.27
CA LEU A 408 -6.51 3.60 15.25
C LEU A 408 -5.06 4.11 15.12
N ALA A 409 -4.34 3.59 14.13
CA ALA A 409 -3.01 4.05 13.78
C ALA A 409 -3.09 5.22 12.79
N MET A 410 -2.37 6.30 13.06
CA MET A 410 -2.33 7.47 12.20
C MET A 410 -0.89 7.84 11.86
N GLU A 411 -0.70 8.33 10.64
CA GLU A 411 0.54 8.97 10.23
C GLU A 411 0.23 10.21 9.38
N ALA A 412 1.07 11.23 9.49
CA ALA A 412 0.94 12.45 8.69
C ALA A 412 2.28 12.86 8.12
N HIS A 413 2.43 12.78 6.80
CA HIS A 413 3.61 13.24 6.08
C HIS A 413 3.49 14.74 5.86
N ILE A 414 4.45 15.50 6.39
CA ILE A 414 4.42 16.96 6.34
C ILE A 414 4.92 17.44 4.98
N ILE A 415 4.21 18.41 4.40
CA ILE A 415 4.53 19.05 3.14
C ILE A 415 4.86 20.51 3.47
N LYS A 416 6.14 20.89 3.29
CA LYS A 416 6.61 22.24 3.62
C LYS A 416 5.89 23.29 2.76
N GLU A 417 5.77 23.00 1.47
CA GLU A 417 5.00 23.82 0.53
C GLU A 417 3.51 23.83 0.91
N GLY A 418 2.95 25.01 1.13
CA GLY A 418 1.54 25.18 1.50
C GLY A 418 1.19 24.79 2.94
N ALA A 419 2.19 24.54 3.81
CA ALA A 419 2.03 24.26 5.23
C ALA A 419 0.89 23.24 5.50
N SER A 420 1.01 22.05 4.90
CA SER A 420 -0.03 21.02 4.92
C SER A 420 0.56 19.64 5.24
N CYS A 421 -0.29 18.66 5.47
CA CYS A 421 0.13 17.27 5.63
C CYS A 421 -0.81 16.30 4.91
N LEU A 422 -0.23 15.26 4.32
CA LEU A 422 -0.97 14.07 3.88
C LEU A 422 -1.20 13.19 5.10
N PHE A 423 -2.45 13.05 5.51
CA PHE A 423 -2.86 12.34 6.70
C PHE A 423 -3.51 11.00 6.33
N LEU A 424 -3.04 9.92 6.93
CA LEU A 424 -3.55 8.57 6.74
C LEU A 424 -4.00 7.98 8.08
N ALA A 425 -5.17 7.34 8.12
CA ALA A 425 -5.65 6.62 9.29
C ALA A 425 -6.03 5.18 8.97
N TYR A 426 -5.49 4.25 9.74
CA TYR A 426 -5.64 2.82 9.59
C TYR A 426 -6.26 2.21 10.85
N TYR A 427 -7.18 1.26 10.69
CA TYR A 427 -7.71 0.48 11.80
C TYR A 427 -8.19 -0.89 11.34
N PRO A 428 -8.19 -1.91 12.23
CA PRO A 428 -8.71 -3.23 11.91
C PRO A 428 -10.25 -3.20 11.82
N VAL A 429 -10.82 -3.85 10.79
CA VAL A 429 -12.28 -3.95 10.60
C VAL A 429 -12.81 -5.35 10.95
N ALA A 430 -11.99 -6.39 10.76
CA ALA A 430 -12.42 -7.79 10.91
C ALA A 430 -12.56 -8.30 12.36
N ARG A 431 -12.00 -7.59 13.36
CA ARG A 431 -12.11 -7.92 14.80
C ARG A 431 -13.51 -7.86 15.37
N ASN A 432 -14.47 -7.38 14.60
CA ASN A 432 -15.79 -7.12 15.11
C ASN A 432 -16.82 -7.07 13.98
N THR A 433 -17.21 -8.21 13.39
CA THR A 433 -18.37 -8.20 12.48
C THR A 433 -19.63 -7.66 13.17
N GLN A 434 -19.71 -7.77 14.51
CA GLN A 434 -20.78 -7.18 15.32
C GLN A 434 -20.78 -5.64 15.29
N ARG A 435 -19.71 -5.02 14.79
CA ARG A 435 -19.58 -3.56 14.63
C ARG A 435 -19.12 -3.16 13.22
N LEU A 436 -19.38 -4.00 12.22
CA LEU A 436 -18.98 -3.72 10.84
C LEU A 436 -19.51 -2.35 10.38
N PHE A 437 -20.79 -2.06 10.64
CA PHE A 437 -21.41 -0.81 10.20
C PHE A 437 -20.84 0.38 10.97
N SER A 438 -20.60 0.27 12.28
CA SER A 438 -19.94 1.33 13.06
C SER A 438 -18.52 1.61 12.60
N SER A 439 -17.76 0.56 12.25
CA SER A 439 -16.42 0.68 11.68
C SER A 439 -16.43 1.36 10.31
N LEU A 440 -17.38 1.02 9.43
CA LEU A 440 -17.55 1.70 8.13
C LEU A 440 -18.01 3.16 8.32
N ALA A 441 -18.90 3.42 9.27
CA ALA A 441 -19.35 4.77 9.62
C ALA A 441 -18.22 5.66 10.13
N ALA A 442 -17.24 5.10 10.85
CA ALA A 442 -16.07 5.84 11.31
C ALA A 442 -15.26 6.42 10.14
N ALA A 443 -15.01 5.64 9.07
CA ALA A 443 -14.33 6.14 7.86
C ALA A 443 -15.05 7.33 7.24
N VAL A 444 -16.38 7.25 7.14
CA VAL A 444 -17.24 8.33 6.62
C VAL A 444 -17.15 9.59 7.50
N GLU A 445 -17.17 9.41 8.82
CA GLU A 445 -17.05 10.53 9.77
C GLU A 445 -15.65 11.14 9.77
N PHE A 446 -14.59 10.36 9.51
CA PHE A 446 -13.23 10.87 9.37
C PHE A 446 -13.09 11.82 8.17
N ASP A 447 -13.76 11.51 7.05
CA ASP A 447 -13.84 12.41 5.88
C ASP A 447 -14.62 13.69 6.19
N PHE A 448 -15.78 13.57 6.84
CA PHE A 448 -16.54 14.75 7.26
C PHE A 448 -15.76 15.61 8.27
N ALA A 449 -14.99 14.99 9.15
CA ALA A 449 -14.10 15.71 10.06
C ALA A 449 -13.03 16.48 9.27
N ALA A 450 -12.41 15.88 8.25
CA ALA A 450 -11.44 16.56 7.42
C ALA A 450 -12.03 17.80 6.75
N LEU A 451 -13.22 17.67 6.14
CA LEU A 451 -13.92 18.80 5.50
C LEU A 451 -14.25 19.94 6.47
N LYS A 452 -14.52 19.65 7.75
CA LYS A 452 -14.76 20.69 8.78
C LYS A 452 -13.50 21.49 9.12
N PHE A 453 -12.32 20.93 8.89
CA PHE A 453 -11.03 21.58 9.08
C PHE A 453 -10.43 22.09 7.76
N ASP A 454 -11.27 22.38 6.77
CA ASP A 454 -10.86 22.82 5.43
C ASP A 454 -9.90 21.83 4.73
N GLY A 455 -10.02 20.56 5.10
CA GLY A 455 -9.26 19.45 4.54
C GLY A 455 -9.78 19.01 3.18
N LYS A 456 -8.88 18.41 2.39
CA LYS A 456 -9.15 17.92 1.05
C LYS A 456 -9.04 16.40 1.01
N ILE A 457 -10.14 15.73 0.66
CA ILE A 457 -10.19 14.26 0.41
C ILE A 457 -9.20 13.83 -0.67
N TYR A 458 -8.43 12.78 -0.45
CA TYR A 458 -7.37 12.38 -1.38
C TYR A 458 -7.02 10.89 -1.19
N PRO A 459 -6.97 10.04 -2.22
CA PRO A 459 -7.64 10.11 -3.52
C PRO A 459 -9.16 9.88 -3.41
N ILE A 460 -9.87 9.83 -4.55
CA ILE A 460 -11.34 9.79 -4.56
C ILE A 460 -11.87 8.36 -4.70
N GLY A 461 -11.47 7.65 -5.77
CA GLY A 461 -11.95 6.31 -6.06
C GLY A 461 -13.47 6.18 -6.02
N ILE A 462 -13.99 4.98 -5.80
CA ILE A 462 -15.44 4.79 -5.60
C ILE A 462 -15.85 5.26 -4.21
N TYR A 463 -15.05 4.95 -3.19
CA TYR A 463 -15.46 5.11 -1.79
C TYR A 463 -15.62 6.56 -1.35
N LYS A 464 -14.89 7.50 -1.97
CA LYS A 464 -15.03 8.92 -1.66
C LYS A 464 -15.79 9.72 -2.72
N THR A 465 -16.29 9.07 -3.78
CA THR A 465 -17.16 9.74 -4.77
C THR A 465 -18.42 10.39 -4.13
N PRO A 466 -19.02 9.95 -2.97
CA PRO A 466 -20.19 10.66 -2.43
C PRO A 466 -19.84 12.06 -1.93
N PHE A 467 -18.56 12.33 -1.67
CA PHE A 467 -18.09 13.61 -1.17
C PHE A 467 -17.67 14.58 -2.28
N LEU A 468 -17.82 14.22 -3.56
CA LEU A 468 -17.43 15.08 -4.69
C LEU A 468 -18.09 16.45 -4.65
N ASN A 469 -19.41 16.50 -4.43
CA ASN A 469 -20.17 17.77 -4.37
C ASN A 469 -19.83 18.60 -3.12
N THR A 470 -19.22 17.99 -2.10
CA THR A 470 -18.72 18.71 -0.92
C THR A 470 -17.30 19.23 -1.17
N ARG A 471 -16.52 18.55 -2.01
CA ARG A 471 -15.14 18.91 -2.36
C ARG A 471 -15.06 19.96 -3.47
N PHE A 472 -15.89 19.82 -4.49
CA PHE A 472 -15.83 20.62 -5.71
C PHE A 472 -17.14 21.36 -5.94
N ARG A 473 -17.04 22.60 -6.44
CA ARG A 473 -18.19 23.37 -6.89
C ARG A 473 -18.78 22.75 -8.17
N ALA A 474 -20.05 23.03 -8.43
CA ALA A 474 -20.76 22.48 -9.59
C ALA A 474 -20.08 22.84 -10.92
N GLU A 475 -19.55 24.05 -11.04
CA GLU A 475 -18.82 24.54 -12.21
C GLU A 475 -17.53 23.76 -12.43
N THR A 476 -16.79 23.48 -11.34
CA THR A 476 -15.59 22.64 -11.38
C THR A 476 -15.94 21.24 -11.84
N ILE A 477 -16.99 20.62 -11.30
CA ILE A 477 -17.44 19.29 -11.72
C ILE A 477 -17.83 19.28 -13.21
N ALA A 478 -18.54 20.31 -13.68
CA ALA A 478 -18.91 20.45 -15.07
C ALA A 478 -17.67 20.57 -15.98
N LEU A 479 -16.66 21.33 -15.56
CA LEU A 479 -15.39 21.45 -16.28
C LEU A 479 -14.67 20.10 -16.35
N ILE A 480 -14.51 19.40 -15.22
CA ILE A 480 -13.83 18.09 -15.21
C ILE A 480 -14.59 17.09 -16.11
N LYS A 481 -15.94 17.12 -16.12
CA LYS A 481 -16.75 16.31 -17.06
C LYS A 481 -16.47 16.67 -18.53
N LYS A 482 -16.35 17.96 -18.87
CA LYS A 482 -15.99 18.38 -20.23
C LYS A 482 -14.61 17.85 -20.63
N VAL A 483 -13.62 17.94 -19.74
CA VAL A 483 -12.26 17.39 -19.96
C VAL A 483 -12.33 15.87 -20.18
N LYS A 484 -13.07 15.14 -19.33
CA LYS A 484 -13.32 13.71 -19.50
C LYS A 484 -13.89 13.38 -20.88
N MET A 485 -14.90 14.10 -21.34
CA MET A 485 -15.54 13.84 -22.64
C MET A 485 -14.64 14.21 -23.84
N LYS A 486 -13.67 15.13 -23.67
CA LYS A 486 -12.68 15.46 -24.71
C LYS A 486 -11.80 14.26 -25.06
N PHE A 487 -11.24 13.61 -24.03
CA PHE A 487 -10.33 12.47 -24.16
C PHE A 487 -11.04 11.11 -24.18
N ASP A 488 -12.26 11.04 -23.65
CA ASP A 488 -13.10 9.84 -23.62
C ASP A 488 -14.56 10.13 -23.98
N PRO A 489 -14.86 10.44 -25.26
CA PRO A 489 -16.21 10.78 -25.72
C PRO A 489 -17.24 9.65 -25.58
N LYS A 490 -16.79 8.39 -25.49
CA LYS A 490 -17.65 7.21 -25.31
C LYS A 490 -17.76 6.79 -23.83
N ASN A 491 -17.10 7.49 -22.91
CA ASN A 491 -17.04 7.18 -21.47
C ASN A 491 -16.61 5.72 -21.19
N LEU A 492 -15.60 5.23 -21.92
CA LEU A 492 -15.07 3.88 -21.81
C LEU A 492 -14.01 3.73 -20.71
N PHE A 493 -13.23 4.76 -20.43
CA PHE A 493 -12.15 4.72 -19.45
C PHE A 493 -12.67 4.84 -18.00
N ASN A 494 -12.45 3.77 -17.25
CA ASN A 494 -12.73 3.62 -15.84
C ASN A 494 -14.14 4.07 -15.35
N PRO A 495 -15.23 3.70 -16.05
CA PRO A 495 -16.56 4.21 -15.75
C PRO A 495 -17.12 3.70 -14.42
N GLY A 496 -18.20 4.34 -13.96
CA GLY A 496 -18.90 3.95 -12.73
C GLY A 496 -18.29 4.50 -11.44
N LYS A 497 -17.35 5.44 -11.55
CA LYS A 497 -16.58 6.03 -10.44
C LYS A 497 -16.82 7.54 -10.36
N PHE A 498 -15.77 8.35 -10.54
CA PHE A 498 -15.78 9.81 -10.39
C PHE A 498 -16.93 10.52 -11.14
N PHE A 499 -17.19 10.18 -12.41
CA PHE A 499 -18.12 10.96 -13.27
C PHE A 499 -19.54 10.40 -13.39
N SER A 500 -19.74 9.12 -13.08
CA SER A 500 -20.97 8.41 -13.37
C SER A 500 -21.29 7.42 -12.25
N TRP A 501 -21.62 7.93 -11.06
CA TRP A 501 -22.13 7.05 -10.00
C TRP A 501 -23.58 6.67 -10.32
N GLY A 502 -23.76 5.43 -10.81
CA GLY A 502 -25.04 4.71 -10.75
C GLY A 502 -25.01 3.68 -9.62
N SER A 503 -26.11 3.53 -8.88
CA SER A 503 -26.24 2.56 -7.79
C SER A 503 -25.84 1.13 -8.19
N GLY A 504 -26.07 0.76 -9.46
CA GLY A 504 -25.92 -0.62 -9.93
C GLY A 504 -26.96 -1.58 -9.35
N LEU A 505 -27.90 -1.05 -8.54
CA LEU A 505 -28.96 -1.77 -7.86
C LEU A 505 -30.23 -1.79 -8.73
N PRO A 506 -30.94 -2.93 -8.83
CA PRO A 506 -32.21 -3.01 -9.55
C PRO A 506 -33.28 -2.13 -8.89
N TRP A 507 -34.29 -1.74 -9.65
CA TRP A 507 -35.45 -1.04 -9.11
C TRP A 507 -36.22 -1.96 -8.14
N PRO A 508 -36.70 -1.47 -6.97
CA PRO A 508 -36.75 -0.07 -6.51
C PRO A 508 -35.52 0.41 -5.73
N SER A 509 -34.63 -0.51 -5.31
CA SER A 509 -33.44 -0.19 -4.50
C SER A 509 -32.48 0.80 -5.15
N GLY A 510 -32.39 0.79 -6.49
CA GLY A 510 -31.58 1.75 -7.24
C GLY A 510 -32.09 3.19 -7.18
N LEU A 511 -33.41 3.41 -7.04
CA LEU A 511 -34.02 4.74 -6.93
C LEU A 511 -33.72 5.36 -5.56
N VAL A 512 -33.93 4.57 -4.49
CA VAL A 512 -33.63 4.97 -3.10
C VAL A 512 -32.13 5.27 -2.95
N TRP A 513 -31.27 4.42 -3.52
CA TRP A 513 -29.82 4.66 -3.50
C TRP A 513 -29.43 5.94 -4.25
N ASN A 514 -30.00 6.18 -5.44
CA ASN A 514 -29.73 7.40 -6.20
C ASN A 514 -30.25 8.66 -5.49
N LEU A 515 -31.35 8.58 -4.74
CA LEU A 515 -31.83 9.66 -3.86
C LEU A 515 -30.87 9.90 -2.69
N LEU A 516 -30.40 8.83 -2.03
CA LEU A 516 -29.42 8.89 -0.94
C LEU A 516 -28.06 9.44 -1.40
N THR A 517 -27.61 9.16 -2.63
CA THR A 517 -26.35 9.67 -3.20
C THR A 517 -26.48 11.04 -3.85
N LYS A 518 -27.65 11.45 -4.38
CA LYS A 518 -27.89 12.84 -4.81
C LYS A 518 -27.81 13.83 -3.65
N PHE A 519 -28.23 13.40 -2.46
CA PHE A 519 -27.98 14.08 -1.18
C PHE A 519 -26.87 13.39 -0.39
N ALA A 520 -25.80 12.92 -1.05
CA ALA A 520 -24.75 12.07 -0.46
C ALA A 520 -24.23 12.56 0.91
N GLY A 521 -24.10 13.86 1.12
CA GLY A 521 -23.73 14.41 2.42
C GLY A 521 -24.72 14.05 3.54
N LEU A 522 -26.03 14.15 3.27
CA LEU A 522 -27.09 13.78 4.22
C LEU A 522 -27.30 12.27 4.30
N GLY A 523 -27.28 11.57 3.17
CA GLY A 523 -27.43 10.11 3.11
C GLY A 523 -26.32 9.38 3.86
N MET A 524 -25.06 9.80 3.69
CA MET A 524 -23.92 9.22 4.41
C MET A 524 -23.94 9.56 5.91
N ARG A 525 -24.44 10.75 6.28
CA ARG A 525 -24.67 11.10 7.69
C ARG A 525 -25.78 10.26 8.31
N LEU A 526 -26.89 10.05 7.60
CA LEU A 526 -27.98 9.20 8.07
C LEU A 526 -27.52 7.74 8.22
N LEU A 527 -26.76 7.22 7.25
CA LEU A 527 -26.14 5.90 7.33
C LEU A 527 -25.25 5.80 8.58
N ALA A 528 -24.38 6.78 8.81
CA ALA A 528 -23.54 6.81 10.01
C ALA A 528 -24.37 6.84 11.30
N LEU A 529 -25.45 7.65 11.37
CA LEU A 529 -26.35 7.70 12.53
C LEU A 529 -27.04 6.36 12.80
N THR A 530 -27.47 5.67 11.75
CA THR A 530 -28.16 4.36 11.86
C THR A 530 -27.22 3.17 12.10
N ALA A 531 -25.90 3.35 11.93
CA ALA A 531 -24.93 2.24 12.01
C ALA A 531 -25.00 1.39 13.29
N PRO A 532 -25.15 1.94 14.52
CA PRO A 532 -25.26 1.13 15.73
C PRO A 532 -26.54 0.27 15.78
N VAL A 533 -27.62 0.78 15.19
CA VAL A 533 -28.88 0.04 15.04
C VAL A 533 -28.69 -1.09 14.03
N LEU A 534 -28.05 -0.81 12.89
CA LEU A 534 -27.73 -1.84 11.89
C LEU A 534 -26.82 -2.93 12.45
N ASP A 535 -25.81 -2.57 13.22
CA ASP A 535 -24.96 -3.53 13.95
C ASP A 535 -25.78 -4.39 14.91
N SER A 536 -26.75 -3.80 15.63
CA SER A 536 -27.60 -4.54 16.58
C SER A 536 -28.61 -5.47 15.89
N VAL A 537 -29.15 -5.05 14.74
CA VAL A 537 -30.20 -5.78 13.99
C VAL A 537 -29.59 -6.81 13.04
N LEU A 538 -28.61 -6.42 12.22
CA LEU A 538 -27.99 -7.26 11.20
C LEU A 538 -26.77 -8.01 11.71
N GLY A 539 -26.06 -7.47 12.71
CA GLY A 539 -24.87 -8.10 13.27
C GLY A 539 -25.09 -9.57 13.70
N PRO A 540 -26.17 -9.93 14.41
CA PRO A 540 -26.45 -11.32 14.77
C PRO A 540 -26.53 -12.28 13.57
N PHE A 541 -27.06 -11.83 12.43
CA PHE A 541 -27.12 -12.63 11.21
C PHE A 541 -25.76 -12.76 10.53
N LEU A 542 -24.94 -11.70 10.58
CA LEU A 542 -23.58 -11.68 10.04
C LEU A 542 -22.58 -12.51 10.89
N ARG A 543 -22.87 -12.74 12.18
CA ARG A 543 -22.04 -13.57 13.09
C ARG A 543 -21.98 -15.05 12.73
N ARG A 544 -23.06 -15.64 12.22
CA ARG A 544 -23.10 -17.09 11.91
C ARG A 544 -22.09 -17.50 10.81
N PRO A 545 -21.99 -16.77 9.68
CA PRO A 545 -20.92 -16.96 8.70
C PRO A 545 -19.52 -16.75 9.28
N GLU A 546 -19.35 -15.75 10.14
CA GLU A 546 -18.05 -15.44 10.78
C GLU A 546 -17.58 -16.60 11.66
N GLN A 547 -18.44 -17.20 12.48
CA GLN A 547 -18.03 -18.33 13.34
C GLN A 547 -17.52 -19.53 12.52
N LYS A 548 -18.11 -19.78 11.34
CA LYS A 548 -17.59 -20.81 10.42
C LYS A 548 -16.19 -20.48 9.93
N ILE A 549 -15.93 -19.23 9.57
CA ILE A 549 -14.61 -18.74 9.16
C ILE A 549 -13.62 -18.86 10.34
N LEU A 550 -14.01 -18.42 11.54
CA LEU A 550 -13.19 -18.51 12.76
C LEU A 550 -12.82 -19.97 13.09
N ASN A 551 -13.73 -20.91 12.90
CA ASN A 551 -13.45 -22.33 13.09
C ASN A 551 -12.48 -22.85 12.00
N ALA A 552 -12.65 -22.42 10.75
CA ALA A 552 -11.75 -22.81 9.65
C ALA A 552 -10.32 -22.29 9.86
N ILE A 553 -10.15 -21.01 10.22
CA ILE A 553 -8.82 -20.43 10.45
C ILE A 553 -8.09 -21.03 11.66
N ALA A 554 -8.80 -21.66 12.59
CA ALA A 554 -8.18 -22.32 13.74
C ALA A 554 -7.51 -23.66 13.36
N HIS A 555 -7.90 -24.28 12.24
CA HIS A 555 -7.47 -25.63 11.88
C HIS A 555 -6.84 -25.73 10.48
N ASP A 556 -7.11 -24.77 9.58
CA ASP A 556 -6.54 -24.75 8.24
C ASP A 556 -5.57 -23.56 8.07
N PRO A 557 -4.26 -23.82 7.89
CA PRO A 557 -3.27 -22.76 7.72
C PRO A 557 -3.49 -21.91 6.45
N VAL A 558 -4.14 -22.45 5.40
CA VAL A 558 -4.49 -21.68 4.21
C VAL A 558 -5.64 -20.74 4.51
N ALA A 559 -6.65 -21.21 5.24
CA ALA A 559 -7.75 -20.35 5.70
C ALA A 559 -7.22 -19.21 6.56
N ARG A 560 -6.31 -19.51 7.50
CA ARG A 560 -5.66 -18.51 8.34
C ARG A 560 -4.89 -17.49 7.51
N ALA A 561 -4.03 -17.94 6.61
CA ALA A 561 -3.26 -17.07 5.72
C ALA A 561 -4.16 -16.21 4.83
N ALA A 562 -5.25 -16.76 4.30
CA ALA A 562 -6.19 -16.04 3.46
C ALA A 562 -6.96 -14.96 4.23
N PHE A 563 -7.30 -15.23 5.49
CA PHE A 563 -7.92 -14.27 6.39
C PHE A 563 -6.98 -13.13 6.81
N GLU A 564 -5.69 -13.43 7.01
CA GLU A 564 -4.67 -12.42 7.37
C GLU A 564 -4.20 -11.56 6.19
N CYS A 565 -4.56 -11.95 4.96
CA CYS A 565 -4.16 -11.26 3.75
C CYS A 565 -4.88 -9.91 3.58
N VAL A 566 -4.12 -8.81 3.74
CA VAL A 566 -4.62 -7.43 3.51
C VAL A 566 -4.78 -7.06 2.03
N GLN A 567 -4.65 -8.02 1.10
CA GLN A 567 -4.87 -7.86 -0.36
C GLN A 567 -4.06 -6.76 -1.06
N CYS A 568 -2.98 -6.27 -0.44
CA CYS A 568 -2.15 -5.16 -0.95
C CYS A 568 -1.54 -5.36 -2.35
N GLY A 569 -1.42 -6.59 -2.85
CA GLY A 569 -0.87 -6.89 -4.17
C GLY A 569 0.66 -6.76 -4.29
N PHE A 570 1.39 -6.43 -3.22
CA PHE A 570 2.85 -6.21 -3.29
C PHE A 570 3.64 -7.47 -3.70
N CYS A 571 3.07 -8.65 -3.48
CA CYS A 571 3.66 -9.92 -3.89
C CYS A 571 3.52 -10.23 -5.38
N ILE A 572 2.62 -9.53 -6.11
CA ILE A 572 2.36 -9.79 -7.53
C ILE A 572 3.59 -9.45 -8.38
N PRO A 573 4.09 -8.21 -8.35
CA PRO A 573 5.11 -7.82 -9.30
C PRO A 573 6.49 -8.42 -8.95
N ILE A 574 6.69 -8.90 -7.72
CA ILE A 574 7.91 -9.64 -7.31
C ILE A 574 7.84 -11.15 -7.57
N CYS A 575 6.71 -11.66 -8.08
CA CYS A 575 6.52 -13.08 -8.32
C CYS A 575 7.06 -13.45 -9.72
N PRO A 576 8.15 -14.23 -9.82
CA PRO A 576 8.70 -14.62 -11.12
C PRO A 576 7.73 -15.50 -11.92
N ALA A 577 6.89 -16.29 -11.22
CA ALA A 577 5.85 -17.08 -11.86
C ALA A 577 4.85 -16.20 -12.63
N TYR A 578 4.38 -15.13 -12.00
CA TYR A 578 3.46 -14.19 -12.63
C TYR A 578 4.11 -13.41 -13.78
N LEU A 579 5.38 -13.02 -13.65
CA LEU A 579 6.10 -12.35 -14.72
C LEU A 579 6.30 -13.25 -15.95
N ALA A 580 6.41 -14.57 -15.76
CA ALA A 580 6.48 -15.54 -16.86
C ALA A 580 5.10 -15.90 -17.43
N THR A 581 4.10 -16.13 -16.58
CA THR A 581 2.81 -16.69 -17.00
C THR A 581 1.75 -15.65 -17.32
N ARG A 582 1.91 -14.42 -16.83
CA ARG A 582 0.93 -13.33 -16.89
C ARG A 582 -0.39 -13.63 -16.15
N ASP A 583 -0.36 -14.63 -15.27
CA ASP A 583 -1.54 -15.14 -14.57
C ASP A 583 -1.39 -14.95 -13.05
N GLU A 584 -2.29 -14.15 -12.48
CA GLU A 584 -2.22 -13.76 -11.08
C GLU A 584 -2.43 -14.97 -10.15
N LYS A 585 -3.04 -16.06 -10.64
CA LYS A 585 -3.25 -17.31 -9.88
C LYS A 585 -1.96 -17.91 -9.32
N THR A 586 -0.83 -17.64 -9.97
CA THR A 586 0.50 -18.11 -9.53
C THR A 586 1.05 -17.34 -8.32
N THR A 587 0.53 -16.14 -8.05
CA THR A 587 1.01 -15.25 -6.99
C THR A 587 0.49 -15.67 -5.61
N ALA A 588 1.16 -15.24 -4.55
CA ALA A 588 0.69 -15.48 -3.19
C ALA A 588 -0.72 -14.91 -2.95
N ARG A 589 -1.00 -13.68 -3.42
CA ARG A 589 -2.34 -13.09 -3.31
C ARG A 589 -3.35 -13.93 -4.09
N GLY A 590 -3.04 -14.31 -5.33
CA GLY A 590 -3.92 -15.10 -6.17
C GLY A 590 -4.36 -16.41 -5.50
N LYS A 591 -3.39 -17.17 -5.00
CA LYS A 591 -3.63 -18.42 -4.27
C LYS A 591 -4.56 -18.24 -3.08
N LEU A 592 -4.25 -17.28 -2.21
CA LEU A 592 -5.04 -17.03 -1.00
C LEU A 592 -6.45 -16.52 -1.31
N MET A 593 -6.60 -15.65 -2.32
CA MET A 593 -7.90 -15.07 -2.65
C MET A 593 -8.82 -16.04 -3.40
N LEU A 594 -8.27 -16.93 -4.22
CA LEU A 594 -9.05 -18.01 -4.82
C LEU A 594 -9.44 -19.06 -3.78
N TYR A 595 -8.53 -19.41 -2.86
CA TYR A 595 -8.88 -20.26 -1.71
C TYR A 595 -10.00 -19.63 -0.88
N ALA A 596 -9.90 -18.34 -0.54
CA ALA A 596 -10.94 -17.62 0.18
C ALA A 596 -12.28 -17.62 -0.57
N ALA A 597 -12.26 -17.42 -1.89
CA ALA A 597 -13.47 -17.46 -2.71
C ALA A 597 -14.13 -18.85 -2.75
N LYS A 598 -13.32 -19.91 -2.68
CA LYS A 598 -13.78 -21.30 -2.66
C LYS A 598 -14.31 -21.72 -1.30
N ASP A 599 -13.53 -21.52 -0.23
CA ASP A 599 -13.75 -22.16 1.07
C ASP A 599 -14.21 -21.18 2.17
N LEU A 600 -13.99 -19.86 2.02
CA LEU A 600 -14.33 -18.85 3.04
C LEU A 600 -15.52 -17.94 2.67
N ALA A 601 -15.91 -17.87 1.39
CA ALA A 601 -17.07 -17.11 0.97
C ALA A 601 -18.38 -17.83 1.35
N PRO A 602 -19.43 -17.11 1.81
CA PRO A 602 -20.74 -17.71 2.05
C PRO A 602 -21.21 -18.42 0.77
N ALA A 603 -21.56 -19.72 0.86
CA ALA A 603 -21.95 -20.61 -0.23
C ALA A 603 -20.87 -21.09 -1.23
N GLY A 604 -19.57 -20.86 -1.01
CA GLY A 604 -18.50 -21.44 -1.82
C GLY A 604 -18.63 -21.14 -3.32
N HIS A 605 -18.66 -19.85 -3.67
CA HIS A 605 -18.98 -19.35 -5.00
C HIS A 605 -17.91 -19.61 -6.08
N PHE A 606 -16.82 -20.29 -5.74
CA PHE A 606 -15.75 -20.63 -6.67
C PHE A 606 -15.36 -22.09 -6.49
N LYS A 607 -15.19 -22.82 -7.59
CA LYS A 607 -14.59 -24.16 -7.60
C LYS A 607 -13.36 -24.10 -8.46
N PHE A 608 -12.28 -24.73 -8.01
CA PHE A 608 -11.07 -24.83 -8.82
C PHE A 608 -11.36 -25.67 -10.06
N SER A 609 -11.14 -25.09 -11.23
CA SER A 609 -11.01 -25.83 -12.47
C SER A 609 -9.66 -26.56 -12.51
N PRO A 610 -9.48 -27.54 -13.42
CA PRO A 610 -8.16 -28.12 -13.66
C PRO A 610 -7.09 -27.09 -14.00
N LEU A 611 -7.46 -26.02 -14.72
CA LEU A 611 -6.55 -24.91 -15.03
C LEU A 611 -6.17 -24.12 -13.76
N ASP A 612 -7.14 -23.82 -12.89
CA ASP A 612 -6.85 -23.16 -11.61
C ASP A 612 -5.89 -24.01 -10.79
N ALA A 613 -6.19 -25.30 -10.62
CA ALA A 613 -5.37 -26.23 -9.86
C ALA A 613 -3.93 -26.34 -10.43
N LYS A 614 -3.79 -26.36 -11.75
CA LYS A 614 -2.49 -26.32 -12.43
C LYS A 614 -1.73 -25.03 -12.12
N MET A 615 -2.37 -23.88 -12.31
CA MET A 615 -1.71 -22.57 -12.10
C MET A 615 -1.35 -22.31 -10.64
N LEU A 616 -2.17 -22.76 -9.69
CA LEU A 616 -1.90 -22.67 -8.25
C LEU A 616 -0.65 -23.48 -7.84
N GLN A 617 -0.30 -24.53 -8.59
CA GLN A 617 0.91 -25.35 -8.40
C GLN A 617 2.18 -24.76 -9.05
N MET A 618 2.06 -23.71 -9.89
CA MET A 618 3.21 -23.07 -10.55
C MET A 618 3.94 -22.10 -9.60
N CYS A 619 4.73 -22.67 -8.68
CA CYS A 619 5.46 -21.95 -7.64
C CYS A 619 6.96 -22.23 -7.71
N MET A 620 7.77 -21.17 -7.88
CA MET A 620 9.25 -21.30 -7.80
C MET A 620 9.77 -21.48 -6.37
N HIS A 621 8.91 -21.40 -5.35
CA HIS A 621 9.32 -21.48 -3.94
C HIS A 621 10.40 -20.44 -3.53
N CYS A 622 10.54 -19.35 -4.27
CA CYS A 622 11.64 -18.39 -4.11
C CYS A 622 11.52 -17.44 -2.90
N ALA A 623 10.45 -17.57 -2.11
CA ALA A 623 10.11 -16.73 -0.95
C ALA A 623 10.03 -15.21 -1.20
N GLY A 624 9.97 -14.73 -2.44
CA GLY A 624 9.83 -13.28 -2.72
C GLY A 624 8.59 -12.66 -2.08
N CYS A 625 7.47 -13.40 -2.06
CA CYS A 625 6.22 -12.96 -1.46
C CYS A 625 6.28 -12.75 0.06
N THR A 626 7.14 -13.48 0.79
CA THR A 626 7.28 -13.32 2.25
C THR A 626 8.06 -12.05 2.59
N LYS A 627 9.04 -11.68 1.77
CA LYS A 627 9.85 -10.47 1.95
C LYS A 627 9.03 -9.20 1.85
N VAL A 628 8.08 -9.13 0.91
CA VAL A 628 7.26 -7.94 0.65
C VAL A 628 5.89 -7.98 1.35
N CYS A 629 5.63 -9.01 2.16
CA CYS A 629 4.32 -9.23 2.79
C CYS A 629 4.01 -8.13 3.83
N GLN A 630 2.89 -7.44 3.62
CA GLN A 630 2.41 -6.37 4.49
C GLN A 630 1.76 -6.89 5.78
N SER A 631 1.48 -8.19 5.90
CA SER A 631 0.96 -8.80 7.14
C SER A 631 1.92 -9.82 7.76
N GLU A 632 3.08 -10.06 7.14
CA GLU A 632 4.06 -11.08 7.57
C GLU A 632 3.46 -12.49 7.76
N ILE A 633 2.50 -12.82 6.89
CA ILE A 633 1.79 -14.10 6.89
C ILE A 633 2.80 -15.24 6.82
N ASP A 634 2.60 -16.27 7.64
CA ASP A 634 3.37 -17.50 7.52
C ASP A 634 2.86 -18.32 6.34
N LEU A 635 3.43 -18.05 5.17
CA LEU A 635 2.98 -18.64 3.91
C LEU A 635 3.45 -20.09 3.72
N VAL A 636 4.47 -20.55 4.44
CA VAL A 636 5.04 -21.90 4.22
C VAL A 636 4.05 -23.01 4.60
N PRO A 637 3.43 -23.01 5.80
CA PRO A 637 2.41 -23.99 6.14
C PRO A 637 1.18 -23.92 5.21
N ALA A 638 0.81 -22.71 4.79
CA ALA A 638 -0.29 -22.50 3.86
C ALA A 638 0.01 -23.13 2.48
N TRP A 639 1.19 -22.93 1.91
CA TRP A 639 1.56 -23.55 0.64
C TRP A 639 1.59 -25.06 0.73
N HIS A 640 2.19 -25.62 1.79
CA HIS A 640 2.21 -27.06 1.99
C HIS A 640 0.79 -27.65 2.01
N ARG A 641 -0.12 -27.07 2.81
CA ARG A 641 -1.51 -27.54 2.90
C ARG A 641 -2.29 -27.38 1.58
N LEU A 642 -2.09 -26.27 0.88
CA LEU A 642 -2.74 -25.99 -0.40
C LEU A 642 -2.27 -26.96 -1.48
N GLU A 643 -0.95 -27.13 -1.64
CA GLU A 643 -0.36 -28.01 -2.64
C GLU A 643 -0.75 -29.47 -2.42
N THR A 644 -0.69 -29.97 -1.17
CA THR A 644 -1.16 -31.33 -0.84
C THR A 644 -2.61 -31.55 -1.28
N GLY A 645 -3.51 -30.62 -0.95
CA GLY A 645 -4.92 -30.75 -1.34
C GLY A 645 -5.15 -30.68 -2.85
N LEU A 646 -4.35 -29.89 -3.58
CA LEU A 646 -4.41 -29.82 -5.04
C LEU A 646 -3.91 -31.12 -5.68
N VAL A 647 -2.82 -31.69 -5.19
CA VAL A 647 -2.26 -32.95 -5.69
C VAL A 647 -3.21 -34.12 -5.43
N GLU A 648 -3.81 -34.19 -4.23
CA GLU A 648 -4.80 -35.23 -3.90
C GLU A 648 -6.03 -35.18 -4.80
N THR A 649 -6.47 -33.98 -5.19
CA THR A 649 -7.72 -33.79 -5.95
C THR A 649 -7.52 -33.81 -7.47
N PHE A 650 -6.44 -33.20 -7.96
CA PHE A 650 -6.22 -32.97 -9.40
C PHE A 650 -4.96 -33.65 -9.95
N GLY A 651 -4.16 -34.28 -9.09
CA GLY A 651 -2.84 -34.77 -9.45
C GLY A 651 -1.80 -33.65 -9.61
N GLN A 652 -0.54 -34.07 -9.77
CA GLN A 652 0.59 -33.16 -9.96
C GLN A 652 0.91 -33.01 -11.46
N PRO A 653 0.90 -31.79 -12.04
CA PRO A 653 1.20 -31.54 -13.45
C PRO A 653 2.72 -31.51 -13.69
N ARG A 654 3.39 -32.68 -13.59
CA ARG A 654 4.86 -32.77 -13.53
C ARG A 654 5.55 -32.22 -14.76
N GLU A 655 5.08 -32.57 -15.96
CA GLU A 655 5.70 -32.09 -17.20
C GLU A 655 5.53 -30.58 -17.36
N GLU A 656 4.36 -30.04 -17.01
CA GLU A 656 4.14 -28.61 -17.16
C GLU A 656 4.82 -27.80 -16.08
N ILE A 657 5.09 -28.38 -14.90
CA ILE A 657 5.99 -27.77 -13.91
C ILE A 657 7.41 -27.69 -14.46
N LYS A 658 7.92 -28.72 -15.15
CA LYS A 658 9.26 -28.67 -15.77
C LYS A 658 9.34 -27.58 -16.84
N GLU A 659 8.34 -27.51 -17.73
CA GLU A 659 8.26 -26.46 -18.75
C GLU A 659 8.14 -25.07 -18.13
N PHE A 660 7.32 -24.93 -17.08
CA PHE A 660 7.16 -23.69 -16.34
C PHE A 660 8.48 -23.24 -15.71
N VAL A 661 9.19 -24.11 -15.00
CA VAL A 661 10.48 -23.77 -14.38
C VAL A 661 11.46 -23.29 -15.43
N LYS A 662 11.58 -24.00 -16.55
CA LYS A 662 12.42 -23.58 -17.67
C LYS A 662 12.01 -22.21 -18.20
N SER A 663 10.71 -21.97 -18.41
CA SER A 663 10.21 -20.66 -18.89
C SER A 663 10.50 -19.51 -17.94
N VAL A 664 10.54 -19.77 -16.62
CA VAL A 664 10.89 -18.76 -15.62
C VAL A 664 12.40 -18.52 -15.61
N GLU A 665 13.20 -19.58 -15.69
CA GLU A 665 14.66 -19.47 -15.73
C GLU A 665 15.15 -18.76 -17.00
N ASP A 666 14.47 -18.95 -18.14
CA ASP A 666 14.75 -18.26 -19.39
C ASP A 666 14.30 -16.78 -19.36
N ASN A 667 13.53 -16.35 -18.35
CA ASN A 667 13.01 -14.99 -18.25
C ASN A 667 14.07 -14.02 -17.66
N PRO A 668 14.48 -12.95 -18.37
CA PRO A 668 15.46 -11.98 -17.86
C PRO A 668 15.07 -11.33 -16.52
N GLU A 669 13.76 -11.16 -16.28
CA GLU A 669 13.25 -10.59 -15.03
C GLU A 669 13.51 -11.50 -13.83
N TYR A 670 13.50 -12.81 -14.00
CA TYR A 670 13.86 -13.75 -12.93
C TYR A 670 15.30 -13.55 -12.48
N HIS A 671 16.23 -13.43 -13.43
CA HIS A 671 17.63 -13.17 -13.13
C HIS A 671 17.86 -11.78 -12.54
N ARG A 672 17.09 -10.78 -12.98
CA ARG A 672 17.09 -9.46 -12.35
C ARG A 672 16.70 -9.56 -10.88
N LEU A 673 15.57 -10.21 -10.56
CA LEU A 673 15.10 -10.39 -9.19
C LEU A 673 16.11 -11.15 -8.31
N LEU A 674 16.85 -12.13 -8.87
CA LEU A 674 17.94 -12.83 -8.17
C LEU A 674 19.13 -11.92 -7.87
N ARG A 675 19.64 -11.19 -8.88
CA ARG A 675 20.76 -10.24 -8.69
C ARG A 675 20.41 -9.16 -7.67
N GLU A 676 19.15 -8.74 -7.70
CA GLU A 676 18.59 -7.79 -6.74
C GLU A 676 18.22 -8.41 -5.40
N GLY A 677 18.55 -9.67 -5.11
CA GLY A 677 18.24 -10.31 -3.82
C GLY A 677 16.76 -10.28 -3.43
N ALA A 678 15.86 -9.95 -4.35
CA ALA A 678 14.43 -9.83 -4.09
C ALA A 678 13.79 -11.22 -3.95
N ILE A 679 14.41 -12.22 -4.55
CA ILE A 679 14.07 -13.63 -4.44
C ILE A 679 15.34 -14.45 -4.12
N VAL A 680 15.19 -15.71 -3.71
CA VAL A 680 16.31 -16.65 -3.53
C VAL A 680 16.13 -17.87 -4.44
N LYS A 681 17.24 -18.39 -4.98
CA LYS A 681 17.23 -19.54 -5.92
C LYS A 681 16.75 -20.83 -5.24
N GLU A 682 16.97 -20.96 -3.93
CA GLU A 682 16.62 -22.12 -3.12
C GLU A 682 16.06 -21.64 -1.77
N ALA A 683 14.74 -21.53 -1.62
CA ALA A 683 14.21 -21.59 -0.26
C ALA A 683 14.25 -23.06 0.19
N PRO A 684 14.71 -23.37 1.40
CA PRO A 684 14.92 -24.75 1.81
C PRO A 684 13.61 -25.55 1.76
N ARG A 685 13.53 -26.49 0.81
CA ARG A 685 12.59 -27.60 0.87
C ARG A 685 13.00 -28.50 2.04
N LYS A 686 12.28 -28.44 3.15
CA LYS A 686 12.02 -29.67 3.91
C LYS A 686 10.66 -30.17 3.47
N LEU A 687 10.61 -30.82 2.31
CA LEU A 687 9.46 -31.64 1.96
C LEU A 687 9.43 -32.83 2.94
N PRO A 688 8.28 -33.19 3.53
CA PRO A 688 8.16 -34.39 4.33
C PRO A 688 8.53 -35.65 3.53
N ALA A 689 9.03 -36.67 4.23
CA ALA A 689 9.32 -37.97 3.63
C ALA A 689 8.07 -38.51 2.90
N GLY A 690 8.22 -38.83 1.61
CA GLY A 690 7.13 -39.27 0.73
C GLY A 690 6.88 -38.38 -0.49
N VAL A 691 7.40 -37.14 -0.50
CA VAL A 691 7.42 -36.23 -1.68
C VAL A 691 8.86 -35.99 -2.14
N SER A 692 9.75 -36.94 -1.87
CA SER A 692 11.17 -36.89 -2.21
C SER A 692 11.39 -37.39 -3.64
N GLY A 693 11.28 -36.48 -4.60
CA GLY A 693 11.56 -36.74 -6.01
C GLY A 693 11.47 -35.48 -6.86
N LEU A 694 12.09 -34.38 -6.42
CA LEU A 694 12.29 -33.17 -7.22
C LEU A 694 13.63 -32.52 -6.87
#